data_AF-A0A139ASP6-F1
#
_entry.id   AF-A0A139ASP6-F1
#
_cell.length_a   1.000
_cell.length_b   1.000
_cell.length_c   1.000
_cell.angle_alpha   90.00
_cell.angle_beta   90.00
_cell.angle_gamma   90.00
#
_symmetry.space_group_name_H-M   'P 1'
#
loop_
_entity.id
_entity.type
_entity.pdbx_description
1 polymer ?
#
loop_
_entity_poly.entity_id
_entity_poly.type
_entity_poly.pdbx_seq_one_letter_code
_entity_poly.pdbx_strand_id
1 'polypeptide(L)'
;MADIEDLTPQCVDSTSHRVSPLVLPFLRPCRSPSRPAPSRAKSTPTNLLSRQFRQPSTKDAKFLVLFGSQTGTTEAFAKTFAAFARSRGMETRLLPMSEYVSSAASAGGVVKALAKESHVFIMVSTFYNGEFPDNAISFWHELEKVNPALAAQQLKNITVSVFGLGNKSNKDNFNLAARRLEARLWELKVTELVPAAYGDEASTTGHEGGFRPFCKSVWQKFGNATTAIASLPVSVRVTAAAEGAPASESRVQATHSLLEGFKSVSVKEHKLLTKAGYEKEIRLVSLETGDYPLVGHILIAAPNPSALVARVFKLLLLPGGFTLSSTVTVTPVDGGKPLTATLEDILTHHVDLNGLATRSFLEALSVVGQDPKEKESLLDTAEGMEDGNAYAKLTMGEVFSFVDAMEKYSSAKLTLEQLLSTVPSLQPRYYSIASSPLVSPGVADLVYIKETWSTRSNPAKHFNGLATGYMCGLKAGDKIAVRVQPGPINVPAPETPVVAIGLGTGIGVMRGLLQHWSALRDQGKKTSTINLFYGFRDPAKDYVFEEELAQFEKKGVCKLEIAAMDKGTLITDNIAKSSAVSTIFENKGVYIYTGPGGIVPGVVEQSVQESISNARGLHPQAAAAELAELKSDVPGQANRWNVEAFTREVDVENLLKDYSAKAETEKPLANVFEGSKMLCFQCEQTFQAKGCTTIGVCGKTPEVAALQDLLVDCVKRLGWYNHQIRQLAGSKQSAVTPELDAAIKLRDSDRFTLLSLFSTLTNVNFDPDSIRDYIVGTRNHVTERCKLYQDLCKVTGQKEEQCPIRDLSGTITDPAILAEKGKLVGVLAKFRTVKNDVVVGLSEMLVYGLKGVAAYADHAVLMGEEDIRIFDFVNEALAFTISPDVNDLNKVIGMLLKCGEANLITMETLHKGNAKHGTQSPHVVPIAPSPGKAILISGHDMKYLEELLEQTKGTGINIYTHGEMLPAHGYPKLREYGNLVGHYGVAWQRQSIEFPHFPGPIVMTTNCLTPPKEDLKHRIFMAGAVGFPGCPVVKKFNYSEVIKMAQDMPGFSEADKEYTYPRDPFGKVAKTYNVGFGLETILSVAPTVIDSIGKGDITRFYVIGGCDGFEGERSYYTDVMENLPPTSVVLTLGCGKYRILGDKLQYATIGNTGIPRLLDMGQCNDTYGAVQVAVTLAKHFNCGVNDLPLNLVISWFEQKAIAVLLTLLHLNIKGVRVGPRAPAFIRPAALQFLVETFDLKLTGNAIDDVRQMVGATA
;
A
#
# COMPACT_ATOMS: atom_id res chain seq x y z
N MET A 1 23.45 -18.07 -47.33
CA MET A 1 23.36 -19.26 -48.20
C MET A 1 24.13 -20.37 -47.51
N ALA A 2 23.46 -21.52 -47.35
CA ALA A 2 23.88 -22.81 -46.82
C ALA A 2 24.10 -22.96 -45.30
N ASP A 3 23.17 -23.72 -44.70
CA ASP A 3 23.32 -24.72 -43.64
C ASP A 3 23.33 -24.29 -42.16
N ILE A 4 22.13 -24.14 -41.57
CA ILE A 4 21.83 -24.61 -40.21
C ILE A 4 20.33 -25.02 -40.16
N GLU A 5 20.06 -26.32 -40.29
CA GLU A 5 18.83 -26.97 -39.81
C GLU A 5 19.20 -28.05 -38.80
N ASP A 6 18.27 -28.30 -37.88
CA ASP A 6 18.25 -29.28 -36.80
C ASP A 6 19.12 -29.04 -35.57
N LEU A 7 18.44 -29.02 -34.40
CA LEU A 7 18.75 -29.86 -33.24
C LEU A 7 17.64 -29.71 -32.17
N THR A 8 16.83 -30.77 -32.03
CA THR A 8 16.01 -31.05 -30.84
C THR A 8 16.84 -31.85 -29.83
N PRO A 9 16.74 -31.64 -28.50
CA PRO A 9 17.57 -32.38 -27.54
C PRO A 9 16.83 -33.58 -26.92
N GLN A 10 17.48 -34.74 -26.95
CA GLN A 10 17.17 -35.91 -26.11
C GLN A 10 17.95 -35.87 -24.79
N CYS A 11 17.30 -36.25 -23.69
CA CYS A 11 17.83 -36.44 -22.34
C CYS A 11 18.67 -37.71 -22.22
N VAL A 12 19.77 -37.72 -21.42
CA VAL A 12 20.19 -38.82 -20.51
C VAL A 12 21.20 -38.33 -19.44
N ASP A 13 20.78 -38.36 -18.17
CA ASP A 13 21.34 -39.01 -16.96
C ASP A 13 22.85 -39.05 -16.54
N SER A 14 23.04 -38.68 -15.26
CA SER A 14 23.76 -39.41 -14.18
C SER A 14 25.26 -39.22 -13.82
N THR A 15 25.46 -39.00 -12.50
CA THR A 15 26.50 -39.54 -11.56
C THR A 15 27.77 -38.75 -11.15
N SER A 16 27.77 -38.37 -9.85
CA SER A 16 28.78 -38.46 -8.77
C SER A 16 30.22 -37.95 -8.91
N HIS A 17 30.69 -37.13 -7.93
CA HIS A 17 31.63 -37.56 -6.88
C HIS A 17 31.88 -36.50 -5.77
N ARG A 18 32.53 -36.96 -4.69
CA ARG A 18 32.53 -36.53 -3.28
C ARG A 18 33.86 -35.85 -2.85
N VAL A 19 33.79 -35.05 -1.76
CA VAL A 19 34.76 -34.89 -0.63
C VAL A 19 36.03 -34.04 -0.87
N SER A 20 36.59 -33.20 0.03
CA SER A 20 36.29 -32.43 1.26
C SER A 20 37.58 -31.55 1.54
N PRO A 21 37.91 -31.02 2.75
CA PRO A 21 38.19 -29.59 2.95
C PRO A 21 39.61 -29.29 3.48
N LEU A 22 39.98 -28.01 3.62
CA LEU A 22 41.05 -27.61 4.54
C LEU A 22 40.89 -26.16 5.03
N VAL A 23 41.37 -25.96 6.25
CA VAL A 23 40.89 -25.03 7.28
C VAL A 23 42.10 -24.39 7.98
N LEU A 24 41.93 -23.14 8.45
CA LEU A 24 42.73 -22.34 9.43
C LEU A 24 44.01 -21.58 8.92
N PRO A 25 44.58 -20.58 9.66
CA PRO A 25 43.97 -19.37 10.28
C PRO A 25 44.91 -18.10 10.43
N PHE A 26 44.34 -17.04 11.03
CA PHE A 26 44.89 -16.08 12.04
C PHE A 26 45.44 -14.66 11.70
N LEU A 27 44.83 -13.66 12.41
CA LEU A 27 45.36 -12.48 13.18
C LEU A 27 46.17 -11.39 12.44
N ARG A 28 46.13 -10.07 12.73
CA ARG A 28 45.36 -9.06 13.52
C ARG A 28 45.96 -7.66 13.14
N PRO A 29 45.37 -6.52 13.53
CA PRO A 29 45.52 -5.21 12.89
C PRO A 29 46.37 -4.16 13.65
N CYS A 30 46.76 -3.07 12.98
CA CYS A 30 47.22 -1.79 13.58
C CYS A 30 46.64 -0.61 12.75
N ARG A 31 45.68 0.15 13.27
CA ARG A 31 45.78 1.44 14.02
C ARG A 31 46.36 2.63 13.24
N SER A 32 45.52 3.68 13.20
CA SER A 32 45.69 5.05 12.69
C SER A 32 46.69 5.89 13.49
N PRO A 33 46.98 7.14 13.05
CA PRO A 33 46.41 8.28 13.78
C PRO A 33 46.07 9.54 12.93
N SER A 34 45.57 10.55 13.65
CA SER A 34 44.65 11.64 13.30
C SER A 34 45.24 13.05 13.10
N ARG A 35 44.35 13.97 12.62
CA ARG A 35 44.20 15.44 12.90
C ARG A 35 45.05 16.46 12.11
N PRO A 36 44.70 17.79 12.07
CA PRO A 36 43.45 18.54 12.36
C PRO A 36 43.12 19.69 11.34
N ALA A 37 42.03 20.45 11.58
CA ALA A 37 41.55 21.64 10.83
C ALA A 37 41.89 23.01 11.49
N PRO A 38 41.80 24.13 10.73
CA PRO A 38 41.19 25.42 11.21
C PRO A 38 40.51 26.19 10.03
N SER A 39 39.85 27.36 10.10
CA SER A 39 39.11 28.20 11.06
C SER A 39 38.37 29.27 10.23
N ARG A 40 37.24 29.80 10.71
CA ARG A 40 36.35 30.81 10.05
C ARG A 40 36.89 32.24 10.09
N ALA A 41 36.51 33.07 9.11
CA ALA A 41 36.33 34.52 9.26
C ALA A 41 35.17 35.05 8.38
N LYS A 42 34.44 36.07 8.89
CA LYS A 42 33.24 36.71 8.30
C LYS A 42 33.56 38.12 7.80
N SER A 43 32.86 38.59 6.76
CA SER A 43 32.56 40.01 6.53
C SER A 43 31.22 40.17 5.79
N THR A 44 30.46 41.20 6.15
CA THR A 44 29.17 41.66 5.56
C THR A 44 29.37 43.12 5.13
N PRO A 45 28.63 43.72 4.14
CA PRO A 45 27.31 44.31 4.44
C PRO A 45 26.28 44.48 3.28
N THR A 46 24.99 44.55 3.67
CA THR A 46 23.84 45.36 3.15
C THR A 46 23.17 45.20 1.76
N ASN A 47 22.02 44.49 1.79
CA ASN A 47 20.65 44.79 1.31
C ASN A 47 20.34 45.81 0.20
N LEU A 48 19.52 45.40 -0.78
CA LEU A 48 18.07 45.72 -0.86
C LEU A 48 17.36 44.94 -1.98
N LEU A 49 16.11 44.52 -1.71
CA LEU A 49 15.11 43.85 -2.58
C LEU A 49 15.02 42.31 -2.55
N SER A 50 14.29 41.79 -1.56
CA SER A 50 13.42 40.63 -1.76
C SER A 50 12.21 40.67 -0.80
N ARG A 51 11.00 40.61 -1.35
CA ARG A 51 9.80 40.19 -0.61
C ARG A 51 9.85 38.66 -0.55
N GLN A 52 10.53 38.11 0.45
CA GLN A 52 10.50 36.69 0.76
C GLN A 52 9.24 36.34 1.56
N PHE A 53 8.56 35.25 1.17
CA PHE A 53 7.76 34.46 2.09
C PHE A 53 8.64 34.08 3.28
N ARG A 54 8.36 34.64 4.46
CA ARG A 54 9.06 34.28 5.69
C ARG A 54 8.75 32.81 6.01
N GLN A 55 9.79 31.97 6.05
CA GLN A 55 9.73 30.75 6.84
C GLN A 55 9.53 31.13 8.32
N PRO A 56 8.60 30.49 9.06
CA PRO A 56 8.42 30.79 10.47
C PRO A 56 9.68 30.42 11.26
N SER A 57 10.15 31.33 12.11
CA SER A 57 11.32 31.13 12.95
C SER A 57 11.07 30.01 13.98
N THR A 58 11.98 29.05 14.05
CA THR A 58 11.89 27.84 14.88
C THR A 58 11.99 28.08 16.39
N LYS A 59 12.28 29.31 16.84
CA LYS A 59 12.49 29.62 18.27
C LYS A 59 11.25 30.03 19.06
N ASP A 60 10.10 30.25 18.40
CA ASP A 60 8.89 30.80 19.05
C ASP A 60 7.57 30.08 18.68
N ALA A 61 7.63 28.89 18.08
CA ALA A 61 6.41 28.17 17.67
C ALA A 61 5.67 27.56 18.88
N LYS A 62 4.42 27.99 19.10
CA LYS A 62 3.53 27.50 20.17
C LYS A 62 2.55 26.46 19.64
N PHE A 63 2.59 25.28 20.25
CA PHE A 63 1.78 24.12 19.88
C PHE A 63 0.72 23.87 20.96
N LEU A 64 -0.53 23.72 20.53
CA LEU A 64 -1.61 23.18 21.34
C LEU A 64 -1.98 21.80 20.78
N VAL A 65 -1.89 20.76 21.60
CA VAL A 65 -2.32 19.40 21.25
C VAL A 65 -3.60 19.10 22.05
N LEU A 66 -4.70 18.89 21.34
CA LEU A 66 -5.98 18.48 21.91
C LEU A 66 -6.23 17.02 21.57
N PHE A 67 -6.66 16.23 22.56
CA PHE A 67 -6.98 14.83 22.31
C PHE A 67 -8.36 14.39 22.83
N GLY A 68 -8.96 13.47 22.08
CA GLY A 68 -10.17 12.73 22.43
C GLY A 68 -9.87 11.23 22.47
N SER A 69 -10.03 10.59 23.62
CA SER A 69 -9.67 9.19 23.82
C SER A 69 -10.62 8.49 24.79
N GLN A 70 -11.10 7.30 24.40
CA GLN A 70 -11.96 6.46 25.26
C GLN A 70 -11.14 5.45 26.06
N THR A 71 -10.11 4.86 25.44
CA THR A 71 -9.29 3.77 26.00
C THR A 71 -7.84 4.20 26.26
N GLY A 72 -7.52 5.48 26.11
CA GLY A 72 -6.17 6.03 26.31
C GLY A 72 -5.22 5.91 25.11
N THR A 73 -5.59 5.21 24.03
CA THR A 73 -4.71 5.04 22.86
C THR A 73 -4.37 6.38 22.20
N THR A 74 -5.39 7.18 21.87
CA THR A 74 -5.18 8.54 21.31
C THR A 74 -4.37 9.42 22.25
N GLU A 75 -4.62 9.33 23.55
CA GLU A 75 -3.87 10.07 24.56
C GLU A 75 -2.38 9.71 24.51
N ALA A 76 -2.03 8.43 24.37
CA ALA A 76 -0.65 7.99 24.22
C ALA A 76 0.01 8.59 22.97
N PHE A 77 -0.65 8.56 21.81
CA PHE A 77 -0.15 9.20 20.58
C PHE A 77 0.01 10.72 20.74
N ALA A 78 -0.94 11.38 21.41
CA ALA A 78 -0.86 12.81 21.69
C ALA A 78 0.28 13.17 22.63
N LYS A 79 0.53 12.36 23.68
CA LYS A 79 1.69 12.47 24.58
C LYS A 79 3.00 12.29 23.81
N THR A 80 3.08 11.27 22.95
CA THR A 80 4.24 11.02 22.08
C THR A 80 4.51 12.22 21.14
N PHE A 81 3.49 12.73 20.47
CA PHE A 81 3.62 13.90 19.60
C PHE A 81 4.06 15.14 20.37
N ALA A 82 3.45 15.41 21.53
CA ALA A 82 3.82 16.54 22.38
C ALA A 82 5.25 16.43 22.91
N ALA A 83 5.67 15.23 23.30
CA ALA A 83 7.05 14.92 23.65
C ALA A 83 8.00 15.23 22.47
N PHE A 84 7.69 14.76 21.27
CA PHE A 84 8.49 15.02 20.07
C PHE A 84 8.58 16.52 19.73
N ALA A 85 7.51 17.28 19.88
CA ALA A 85 7.50 18.73 19.71
C ALA A 85 8.41 19.44 20.73
N ARG A 86 8.28 19.10 22.02
CA ARG A 86 9.12 19.67 23.11
C ARG A 86 10.60 19.36 22.93
N SER A 87 10.94 18.12 22.55
CA SER A 87 12.33 17.71 22.28
C SER A 87 12.97 18.49 21.12
N ARG A 88 12.15 19.07 20.25
CA ARG A 88 12.54 19.92 19.12
C ARG A 88 12.49 21.42 19.45
N GLY A 89 12.33 21.78 20.72
CA GLY A 89 12.35 23.16 21.21
C GLY A 89 11.02 23.91 21.07
N MET A 90 9.91 23.22 20.79
CA MET A 90 8.59 23.85 20.62
C MET A 90 7.85 23.97 21.96
N GLU A 91 7.33 25.15 22.28
CA GLU A 91 6.48 25.35 23.45
C GLU A 91 5.16 24.59 23.23
N THR A 92 4.90 23.53 24.01
CA THR A 92 3.79 22.60 23.73
C THR A 92 2.88 22.38 24.93
N ARG A 93 1.60 22.76 24.77
CA ARG A 93 0.47 22.45 25.67
C ARG A 93 -0.24 21.20 25.18
N LEU A 94 -0.59 20.30 26.10
CA LEU A 94 -1.35 19.08 25.82
C LEU A 94 -2.56 19.07 26.75
N LEU A 95 -3.78 18.96 26.21
CA LEU A 95 -5.01 18.97 27.01
C LEU A 95 -6.04 17.99 26.45
N PRO A 96 -6.83 17.32 27.32
CA PRO A 96 -8.08 16.70 26.92
C PRO A 96 -9.02 17.75 26.34
N MET A 97 -9.81 17.39 25.32
CA MET A 97 -10.75 18.33 24.70
C MET A 97 -11.78 18.90 25.69
N SER A 98 -12.29 18.10 26.63
CA SER A 98 -13.23 18.53 27.69
C SER A 98 -12.65 19.55 28.67
N GLU A 99 -11.36 19.40 29.02
CA GLU A 99 -10.66 20.37 29.88
C GLU A 99 -10.42 21.68 29.13
N TYR A 100 -10.07 21.59 27.84
CA TYR A 100 -9.95 22.77 27.00
C TYR A 100 -11.26 23.55 26.94
N VAL A 101 -12.41 22.87 26.75
CA VAL A 101 -13.76 23.49 26.81
C VAL A 101 -13.97 24.20 28.15
N SER A 102 -13.65 23.53 29.25
CA SER A 102 -13.83 24.08 30.60
C SER A 102 -12.98 25.35 30.82
N SER A 103 -11.72 25.33 30.38
CA SER A 103 -10.83 26.50 30.46
C SER A 103 -11.29 27.63 29.54
N ALA A 104 -11.84 27.30 28.36
CA ALA A 104 -12.31 28.25 27.36
C ALA A 104 -13.60 28.97 27.77
N ALA A 105 -14.37 28.45 28.72
CA ALA A 105 -15.55 29.11 29.26
C ALA A 105 -15.20 30.51 29.81
N SER A 106 -14.08 30.63 30.52
CA SER A 106 -13.57 31.91 31.04
C SER A 106 -13.09 32.88 29.95
N ALA A 107 -12.74 32.36 28.77
CA ALA A 107 -12.31 33.13 27.60
C ALA A 107 -13.46 33.55 26.68
N GLY A 108 -14.71 33.25 27.04
CA GLY A 108 -15.91 33.56 26.27
C GLY A 108 -16.25 32.54 25.17
N GLY A 109 -15.82 31.28 25.34
CA GLY A 109 -16.18 30.14 24.48
C GLY A 109 -15.00 29.55 23.69
N VAL A 110 -15.18 28.32 23.19
CA VAL A 110 -14.14 27.52 22.51
C VAL A 110 -13.51 28.25 21.32
N VAL A 111 -14.31 28.93 20.49
CA VAL A 111 -13.84 29.65 19.30
C VAL A 111 -12.94 30.84 19.68
N LYS A 112 -13.33 31.63 20.68
CA LYS A 112 -12.53 32.77 21.15
C LYS A 112 -11.22 32.34 21.81
N ALA A 113 -11.22 31.19 22.48
CA ALA A 113 -10.00 30.60 23.01
C ALA A 113 -9.09 30.13 21.88
N LEU A 114 -9.62 29.38 20.89
CA LEU A 114 -8.84 28.89 19.74
C LEU A 114 -8.23 30.04 18.95
N ALA A 115 -8.93 31.16 18.78
CA ALA A 115 -8.45 32.34 18.07
C ALA A 115 -7.15 32.96 18.66
N LYS A 116 -6.77 32.60 19.88
CA LYS A 116 -5.53 33.05 20.54
C LYS A 116 -4.37 32.09 20.35
N GLU A 117 -4.62 30.91 19.80
CA GLU A 117 -3.61 29.88 19.56
C GLU A 117 -2.93 30.07 18.20
N SER A 118 -1.78 29.42 17.96
CA SER A 118 -1.04 29.54 16.68
C SER A 118 -1.13 28.25 15.84
N HIS A 119 -0.68 27.13 16.41
CA HIS A 119 -0.70 25.82 15.76
C HIS A 119 -1.44 24.83 16.66
N VAL A 120 -2.57 24.30 16.19
CA VAL A 120 -3.41 23.37 16.95
C VAL A 120 -3.42 21.99 16.27
N PHE A 121 -3.12 20.96 17.04
CA PHE A 121 -3.14 19.57 16.60
C PHE A 121 -4.25 18.85 17.32
N ILE A 122 -5.19 18.29 16.57
CA ILE A 122 -6.38 17.62 17.13
C ILE A 122 -6.26 16.13 16.84
N MET A 123 -6.16 15.33 17.89
CA MET A 123 -6.07 13.87 17.79
C MET A 123 -7.34 13.23 18.36
N VAL A 124 -8.01 12.37 17.61
CA VAL A 124 -9.28 11.79 18.09
C VAL A 124 -9.46 10.35 17.60
N SER A 125 -9.86 9.45 18.50
CA SER A 125 -10.29 8.11 18.13
C SER A 125 -11.75 8.10 17.73
N THR A 126 -12.13 7.30 16.75
CA THR A 126 -13.53 6.93 16.56
C THR A 126 -13.94 5.88 17.57
N PHE A 127 -15.05 6.11 18.29
CA PHE A 127 -15.64 5.12 19.18
C PHE A 127 -16.83 4.42 18.50
N TYR A 128 -16.91 3.10 18.69
CA TYR A 128 -18.06 2.26 18.31
C TYR A 128 -18.57 2.49 16.87
N ASN A 129 -19.73 3.14 16.72
CA ASN A 129 -20.43 3.39 15.46
C ASN A 129 -20.09 4.77 14.85
N GLY A 130 -18.91 5.31 15.13
CA GLY A 130 -18.53 6.62 14.58
C GLY A 130 -18.62 7.77 15.57
N GLU A 131 -18.85 7.48 16.85
CA GLU A 131 -19.03 8.45 17.92
C GLU A 131 -17.70 9.09 18.35
N PHE A 132 -17.82 10.26 18.98
CA PHE A 132 -16.70 10.91 19.65
C PHE A 132 -16.48 10.27 21.03
N PRO A 133 -15.23 10.14 21.50
CA PRO A 133 -14.93 9.73 22.87
C PRO A 133 -15.55 10.69 23.90
N ASP A 134 -15.83 10.20 25.11
CA ASP A 134 -16.52 10.98 26.16
C ASP A 134 -15.86 12.35 26.41
N ASN A 135 -14.52 12.37 26.46
CA ASN A 135 -13.75 13.59 26.69
C ASN A 135 -13.65 14.52 25.46
N ALA A 136 -14.26 14.17 24.32
CA ALA A 136 -14.34 14.98 23.11
C ALA A 136 -15.76 15.45 22.77
N ILE A 137 -16.80 14.83 23.34
CA ILE A 137 -18.22 15.12 23.06
C ILE A 137 -18.54 16.61 23.26
N SER A 138 -18.14 17.19 24.40
CA SER A 138 -18.42 18.60 24.71
C SER A 138 -17.76 19.56 23.73
N PHE A 139 -16.53 19.27 23.30
CA PHE A 139 -15.81 20.07 22.32
C PHE A 139 -16.45 19.99 20.93
N TRP A 140 -16.88 18.79 20.51
CA TRP A 140 -17.64 18.61 19.28
C TRP A 140 -18.94 19.42 19.29
N HIS A 141 -19.74 19.33 20.35
CA HIS A 141 -21.00 20.08 20.45
C HIS A 141 -20.81 21.59 20.45
N GLU A 142 -19.73 22.10 21.04
CA GLU A 142 -19.40 23.52 20.96
C GLU A 142 -19.07 23.94 19.53
N LEU A 143 -18.26 23.16 18.78
CA LEU A 143 -17.91 23.44 17.38
C LEU A 143 -19.12 23.31 16.42
N GLU A 144 -20.01 22.36 16.67
CA GLU A 144 -21.21 22.12 15.88
C GLU A 144 -22.16 23.32 15.89
N LYS A 145 -22.23 24.06 17.01
CA LYS A 145 -23.10 25.23 17.17
C LYS A 145 -22.54 26.53 16.56
N VAL A 146 -21.27 26.55 16.14
CA VAL A 146 -20.60 27.77 15.68
C VAL A 146 -21.13 28.24 14.33
N ASN A 147 -21.35 29.56 14.18
CA ASN A 147 -21.67 30.12 12.86
C ASN A 147 -20.38 30.22 11.99
N PRO A 148 -20.36 29.62 10.78
CA PRO A 148 -19.18 29.63 9.90
C PRO A 148 -18.66 31.02 9.52
N ALA A 149 -19.54 31.99 9.29
CA ALA A 149 -19.14 33.34 8.87
C ALA A 149 -18.40 34.09 9.99
N LEU A 150 -18.82 33.88 11.24
CA LEU A 150 -18.17 34.47 12.41
C LEU A 150 -16.82 33.79 12.70
N ALA A 151 -16.77 32.46 12.60
CA ALA A 151 -15.55 31.68 12.82
C ALA A 151 -14.46 32.03 11.82
N ALA A 152 -14.81 32.19 10.53
CA ALA A 152 -13.86 32.55 9.48
C ALA A 152 -13.09 33.85 9.77
N GLN A 153 -13.73 34.82 10.43
CA GLN A 153 -13.08 36.07 10.84
C GLN A 153 -12.16 35.88 12.06
N GLN A 154 -12.58 35.05 13.02
CA GLN A 154 -11.87 34.87 14.30
C GLN A 154 -10.71 33.89 14.20
N LEU A 155 -10.79 32.87 13.35
CA LEU A 155 -9.81 31.78 13.24
C LEU A 155 -8.83 31.95 12.07
N LYS A 156 -8.82 33.10 11.40
CA LYS A 156 -7.99 33.35 10.20
C LYS A 156 -6.47 33.17 10.39
N ASN A 157 -5.99 33.32 11.62
CA ASN A 157 -4.55 33.30 11.94
C ASN A 157 -4.09 31.98 12.57
N ILE A 158 -5.00 31.03 12.78
CA ILE A 158 -4.65 29.73 13.36
C ILE A 158 -4.42 28.73 12.25
N THR A 159 -3.56 27.76 12.53
CA THR A 159 -3.41 26.59 11.66
C THR A 159 -3.77 25.32 12.42
N VAL A 160 -4.46 24.40 11.77
CA VAL A 160 -4.94 23.17 12.38
C VAL A 160 -4.54 21.95 11.56
N SER A 161 -4.25 20.84 12.25
CA SER A 161 -4.08 19.52 11.65
C SER A 161 -4.77 18.45 12.49
N VAL A 162 -5.40 17.48 11.83
CA VAL A 162 -6.19 16.42 12.47
C VAL A 162 -5.50 15.07 12.28
N PHE A 163 -5.36 14.30 13.36
CA PHE A 163 -4.96 12.91 13.30
C PHE A 163 -6.07 12.02 13.87
N GLY A 164 -6.63 11.16 13.03
CA GLY A 164 -7.64 10.19 13.42
C GLY A 164 -7.04 8.84 13.80
N LEU A 165 -7.61 8.20 14.82
CA LEU A 165 -7.41 6.77 15.08
C LEU A 165 -8.72 6.03 14.76
N GLY A 166 -8.66 5.09 13.83
CA GLY A 166 -9.81 4.27 13.45
C GLY A 166 -9.38 2.88 13.00
N ASN A 167 -10.36 2.04 12.67
CA ASN A 167 -10.12 0.66 12.27
C ASN A 167 -10.90 0.37 10.99
N LYS A 168 -10.21 0.06 9.88
CA LYS A 168 -10.86 -0.13 8.56
C LYS A 168 -11.78 -1.33 8.48
N SER A 169 -11.73 -2.25 9.46
CA SER A 169 -12.73 -3.32 9.56
C SER A 169 -14.15 -2.76 9.74
N ASN A 170 -14.29 -1.57 10.31
CA ASN A 170 -15.55 -0.81 10.38
C ASN A 170 -15.61 0.20 9.23
N LYS A 171 -15.85 -0.29 7.99
CA LYS A 171 -15.71 0.49 6.74
C LYS A 171 -16.45 1.83 6.75
N ASP A 172 -17.70 1.83 7.19
CA ASP A 172 -18.56 3.03 7.17
C ASP A 172 -18.13 4.06 8.22
N ASN A 173 -17.55 3.60 9.34
CA ASN A 173 -17.15 4.46 10.46
C ASN A 173 -15.63 4.66 10.55
N PHE A 174 -14.85 4.24 9.54
CA PHE A 174 -13.41 4.35 9.57
C PHE A 174 -12.99 5.82 9.76
N ASN A 175 -12.39 6.11 10.92
CA ASN A 175 -11.98 7.45 11.34
C ASN A 175 -13.12 8.49 11.30
N LEU A 176 -14.39 8.08 11.42
CA LEU A 176 -15.54 8.98 11.27
C LEU A 176 -15.52 10.20 12.20
N ALA A 177 -15.13 10.05 13.47
CA ALA A 177 -15.05 11.19 14.40
C ALA A 177 -14.04 12.24 13.90
N ALA A 178 -12.85 11.80 13.46
CA ALA A 178 -11.83 12.68 12.89
C ALA A 178 -12.30 13.32 11.58
N ARG A 179 -12.96 12.57 10.70
CA ARG A 179 -13.51 13.06 9.42
C ARG A 179 -14.63 14.08 9.62
N ARG A 180 -15.52 13.86 10.59
CA ARG A 180 -16.56 14.83 10.98
C ARG A 180 -15.95 16.11 11.52
N LEU A 181 -14.93 15.99 12.35
CA LEU A 181 -14.20 17.13 12.91
C LEU A 181 -13.46 17.91 11.81
N GLU A 182 -12.78 17.21 10.89
CA GLU A 182 -12.13 17.80 9.72
C GLU A 182 -13.14 18.56 8.85
N ALA A 183 -14.22 17.91 8.42
CA ALA A 183 -15.25 18.53 7.58
C ALA A 183 -15.79 19.81 8.23
N ARG A 184 -16.02 19.75 9.56
CA ARG A 184 -16.48 20.91 10.31
C ARG A 184 -15.44 22.03 10.37
N LEU A 185 -14.15 21.75 10.57
CA LEU A 185 -13.11 22.77 10.57
C LEU A 185 -12.99 23.48 9.20
N TRP A 186 -13.18 22.74 8.10
CA TRP A 186 -13.15 23.30 6.75
C TRP A 186 -14.39 24.14 6.43
N GLU A 187 -15.56 23.77 6.93
CA GLU A 187 -16.75 24.65 6.93
C GLU A 187 -16.47 25.97 7.66
N LEU A 188 -15.75 25.92 8.78
CA LEU A 188 -15.35 27.09 9.58
C LEU A 188 -14.18 27.89 8.98
N LYS A 189 -13.68 27.51 7.79
CA LYS A 189 -12.59 28.20 7.03
C LYS A 189 -11.26 28.30 7.79
N VAL A 190 -10.95 27.32 8.62
CA VAL A 190 -9.66 27.24 9.31
C VAL A 190 -8.55 26.87 8.32
N THR A 191 -7.33 27.41 8.50
CA THR A 191 -6.19 27.09 7.63
C THR A 191 -5.58 25.75 8.03
N GLU A 192 -5.39 24.85 7.07
CA GLU A 192 -4.70 23.58 7.30
C GLU A 192 -3.17 23.76 7.34
N LEU A 193 -2.50 23.18 8.34
CA LEU A 193 -1.03 23.19 8.41
C LEU A 193 -0.40 22.07 7.56
N VAL A 194 -0.85 20.84 7.83
CA VAL A 194 -0.58 19.63 7.05
C VAL A 194 -1.88 18.83 6.89
N PRO A 195 -2.01 18.06 5.79
CA PRO A 195 -3.16 17.19 5.54
C PRO A 195 -3.54 16.34 6.75
N ALA A 196 -4.84 16.19 6.99
CA ALA A 196 -5.34 15.22 7.96
C ALA A 196 -4.82 13.81 7.64
N ALA A 197 -4.50 13.06 8.68
CA ALA A 197 -4.00 11.70 8.56
C ALA A 197 -4.80 10.71 9.41
N TYR A 198 -4.87 9.47 8.95
CA TYR A 198 -5.77 8.46 9.49
C TYR A 198 -4.99 7.19 9.83
N GLY A 199 -4.78 6.96 11.13
CA GLY A 199 -4.23 5.70 11.63
C GLY A 199 -5.26 4.58 11.49
N ASP A 200 -4.78 3.39 11.11
CA ASP A 200 -5.62 2.21 10.90
C ASP A 200 -5.19 1.06 11.80
N GLU A 201 -6.01 0.72 12.79
CA GLU A 201 -5.76 -0.40 13.70
C GLU A 201 -5.70 -1.76 12.99
N ALA A 202 -6.35 -1.91 11.83
CA ALA A 202 -6.34 -3.14 11.04
C ALA A 202 -5.11 -3.25 10.11
N SER A 203 -4.34 -2.17 9.96
CA SER A 203 -3.07 -2.21 9.25
C SER A 203 -2.09 -3.10 10.02
N THR A 204 -1.21 -3.77 9.28
CA THR A 204 -0.08 -4.52 9.83
C THR A 204 0.91 -3.66 10.62
N THR A 205 0.89 -2.34 10.40
CA THR A 205 1.64 -1.34 11.19
C THR A 205 0.77 -0.62 12.22
N GLY A 206 -0.50 -0.98 12.35
CA GLY A 206 -1.47 -0.31 13.23
C GLY A 206 -1.63 1.18 12.93
N HIS A 207 -1.99 1.97 13.95
CA HIS A 207 -2.12 3.41 13.80
C HIS A 207 -0.80 4.14 13.49
N GLU A 208 0.36 3.51 13.79
CA GLU A 208 1.69 4.08 13.54
C GLU A 208 1.96 4.35 12.06
N GLY A 209 1.40 3.52 11.15
CA GLY A 209 1.52 3.71 9.71
C GLY A 209 0.94 5.03 9.19
N GLY A 210 -0.07 5.57 9.88
CA GLY A 210 -0.59 6.93 9.62
C GLY A 210 0.08 8.00 10.46
N PHE A 211 0.42 7.69 11.71
CA PHE A 211 0.95 8.65 12.69
C PHE A 211 2.37 9.14 12.35
N ARG A 212 3.28 8.27 11.92
CA ARG A 212 4.66 8.67 11.63
C ARG A 212 4.77 9.56 10.39
N PRO A 213 4.11 9.27 9.25
CA PRO A 213 4.07 10.19 8.11
C PRO A 213 3.44 11.55 8.48
N PHE A 214 2.41 11.54 9.33
CA PHE A 214 1.81 12.76 9.86
C PHE A 214 2.84 13.59 10.64
N CYS A 215 3.51 12.99 11.64
CA CYS A 215 4.56 13.65 12.41
C CYS A 215 5.67 14.19 11.51
N LYS A 216 6.16 13.39 10.55
CA LYS A 216 7.21 13.78 9.59
C LYS A 216 6.78 15.01 8.77
N SER A 217 5.53 15.04 8.31
CA SER A 217 4.97 16.17 7.57
C SER A 217 4.92 17.44 8.42
N VAL A 218 4.54 17.32 9.70
CA VAL A 218 4.59 18.45 10.65
C VAL A 218 6.03 18.94 10.80
N TRP A 219 6.98 18.06 11.06
CA TRP A 219 8.39 18.45 11.27
C TRP A 219 9.02 19.10 10.04
N GLN A 220 8.65 18.66 8.84
CA GLN A 220 9.08 19.28 7.58
C GLN A 220 8.62 20.73 7.46
N LYS A 221 7.40 21.07 7.90
CA LYS A 221 6.90 22.45 7.88
C LYS A 221 7.71 23.41 8.76
N PHE A 222 8.33 22.89 9.83
CA PHE A 222 9.16 23.67 10.75
C PHE A 222 10.67 23.44 10.56
N GLY A 223 11.11 22.81 9.46
CA GLY A 223 12.53 22.64 9.14
C GLY A 223 13.30 21.63 10.00
N ASN A 224 12.61 20.76 10.73
CA ASN A 224 13.18 19.81 11.70
C ASN A 224 13.02 18.33 11.27
N ALA A 225 12.95 18.07 9.97
CA ALA A 225 12.61 16.75 9.41
C ALA A 225 13.62 15.63 9.74
N THR A 226 14.87 15.98 10.06
CA THR A 226 16.00 15.05 10.27
C THR A 226 16.65 15.16 11.64
N THR A 227 16.14 16.01 12.53
CA THR A 227 16.73 16.18 13.87
C THR A 227 16.37 14.97 14.73
N ALA A 228 17.33 14.08 14.96
CA ALA A 228 17.24 12.99 15.93
C ALA A 228 16.85 13.54 17.31
N ILE A 229 16.06 12.79 18.08
CA ILE A 229 15.70 13.15 19.45
C ILE A 229 16.99 13.14 20.29
N ALA A 230 17.50 14.32 20.64
CA ALA A 230 18.77 14.44 21.38
C ALA A 230 18.65 14.01 22.85
N SER A 231 17.44 14.03 23.41
CA SER A 231 17.14 13.62 24.79
C SER A 231 15.65 13.29 24.94
N LEU A 232 15.32 12.31 25.78
CA LEU A 232 13.93 12.03 26.11
C LEU A 232 13.33 13.19 26.93
N PRO A 233 12.22 13.78 26.47
CA PRO A 233 11.50 14.79 27.25
C PRO A 233 10.80 14.13 28.44
N VAL A 234 10.82 14.84 29.57
CA VAL A 234 10.19 14.41 30.82
C VAL A 234 8.90 15.23 31.03
N SER A 235 7.76 14.57 31.18
CA SER A 235 6.45 15.20 31.39
C SER A 235 6.05 15.32 32.87
N VAL A 236 6.77 14.67 33.77
CA VAL A 236 6.52 14.68 35.22
C VAL A 236 7.82 14.88 36.00
N ARG A 237 7.77 15.55 37.15
CA ARG A 237 8.88 15.61 38.11
C ARG A 237 8.57 14.72 39.30
N VAL A 238 9.55 13.95 39.76
CA VAL A 238 9.41 13.14 40.97
C VAL A 238 10.30 13.69 42.07
N THR A 239 9.72 13.94 43.24
CA THR A 239 10.44 14.33 44.45
C THR A 239 10.13 13.40 45.60
N ALA A 240 11.08 13.19 46.51
CA ALA A 240 10.78 12.52 47.78
C ALA A 240 9.78 13.36 48.57
N ALA A 241 8.76 12.73 49.15
CA ALA A 241 7.84 13.42 50.04
C ALA A 241 8.54 13.80 51.36
N ALA A 242 8.18 14.94 51.94
CA ALA A 242 8.70 15.35 53.26
C ALA A 242 8.24 14.36 54.36
N GLU A 243 9.07 14.13 55.38
CA GLU A 243 8.69 13.32 56.54
C GLU A 243 7.40 13.85 57.18
N GLY A 244 6.37 13.00 57.26
CA GLY A 244 5.05 13.36 57.81
C GLY A 244 4.06 13.98 56.81
N ALA A 245 4.38 14.05 55.51
CA ALA A 245 3.37 14.36 54.49
C ALA A 245 2.23 13.31 54.56
N PRO A 246 0.96 13.72 54.69
CA PRO A 246 -0.13 12.77 54.76
C PRO A 246 -0.15 11.94 53.47
N ALA A 247 0.18 10.66 53.57
CA ALA A 247 -0.19 9.70 52.54
C ALA A 247 -1.71 9.82 52.37
N SER A 248 -2.21 9.90 51.13
CA SER A 248 -3.65 9.79 50.93
C SER A 248 -4.12 8.48 51.61
N GLU A 249 -5.15 8.61 52.44
CA GLU A 249 -5.54 7.65 53.49
C GLU A 249 -5.57 6.18 53.03
N SER A 250 -5.09 5.28 53.91
CA SER A 250 -5.09 3.80 53.90
C SER A 250 -4.96 3.05 52.55
N ARG A 251 -3.99 2.11 52.47
CA ARG A 251 -3.71 1.25 51.29
C ARG A 251 -4.91 0.60 50.61
N VAL A 252 -6.04 0.45 51.30
CA VAL A 252 -7.27 -0.14 50.75
C VAL A 252 -8.25 0.93 50.25
N GLN A 253 -8.35 2.11 50.91
CA GLN A 253 -9.18 3.23 50.43
C GLN A 253 -8.48 4.07 49.34
N ALA A 254 -7.16 4.17 49.32
CA ALA A 254 -6.40 4.85 48.26
C ALA A 254 -6.68 4.24 46.87
N THR A 255 -6.70 2.91 46.76
CA THR A 255 -7.11 2.20 45.52
C THR A 255 -8.52 2.56 45.03
N HIS A 256 -9.43 2.95 45.93
CA HIS A 256 -10.83 3.26 45.64
C HIS A 256 -11.09 4.75 45.41
N SER A 257 -10.22 5.63 45.92
CA SER A 257 -10.36 7.09 45.84
C SER A 257 -9.57 7.73 44.70
N LEU A 258 -8.67 6.99 44.03
CA LEU A 258 -7.78 7.51 43.00
C LEU A 258 -8.35 7.50 41.57
N LEU A 259 -9.48 6.83 41.31
CA LEU A 259 -10.18 6.88 40.03
C LEU A 259 -11.62 7.36 40.25
N GLU A 260 -11.90 8.58 39.80
CA GLU A 260 -13.20 9.23 39.96
C GLU A 260 -14.36 8.32 39.47
N GLY A 261 -15.31 8.04 40.37
CA GLY A 261 -16.49 7.21 40.09
C GLY A 261 -16.33 5.69 40.29
N PHE A 262 -15.20 5.19 40.80
CA PHE A 262 -15.04 3.77 41.15
C PHE A 262 -15.48 3.47 42.60
N LYS A 263 -16.00 2.27 42.85
CA LYS A 263 -16.41 1.78 44.17
C LYS A 263 -15.85 0.39 44.46
N SER A 264 -15.66 0.08 45.75
CA SER A 264 -15.26 -1.26 46.22
C SER A 264 -16.48 -2.18 46.27
N VAL A 265 -16.41 -3.33 45.59
CA VAL A 265 -17.46 -4.36 45.61
C VAL A 265 -16.88 -5.70 46.04
N SER A 266 -17.71 -6.55 46.63
CA SER A 266 -17.35 -7.91 47.00
C SER A 266 -17.62 -8.89 45.87
N VAL A 267 -16.71 -9.84 45.69
CA VAL A 267 -16.93 -11.03 44.85
C VAL A 267 -17.87 -11.97 45.60
N LYS A 268 -19.02 -12.27 45.02
CA LYS A 268 -19.99 -13.24 45.57
C LYS A 268 -19.58 -14.66 45.21
N GLU A 269 -19.30 -14.90 43.94
CA GLU A 269 -18.85 -16.20 43.43
C GLU A 269 -17.95 -16.04 42.22
N HIS A 270 -17.15 -17.08 41.97
CA HIS A 270 -16.27 -17.17 40.82
C HIS A 270 -16.18 -18.63 40.36
N LYS A 271 -16.60 -18.90 39.13
CA LYS A 271 -16.80 -20.26 38.60
C LYS A 271 -16.12 -20.43 37.24
N LEU A 272 -15.48 -21.58 37.03
CA LEU A 272 -15.04 -22.03 35.71
C LEU A 272 -16.26 -22.63 34.97
N LEU A 273 -16.59 -22.10 33.80
CA LEU A 273 -17.71 -22.56 32.98
C LEU A 273 -17.30 -23.64 31.98
N THR A 274 -16.07 -23.58 31.47
CA THR A 274 -15.53 -24.60 30.56
C THR A 274 -15.04 -25.83 31.30
N LYS A 275 -14.77 -26.91 30.58
CA LYS A 275 -14.11 -28.10 31.15
C LYS A 275 -12.72 -27.76 31.70
N ALA A 276 -12.37 -28.32 32.85
CA ALA A 276 -11.04 -28.15 33.43
C ALA A 276 -9.94 -28.62 32.46
N GLY A 277 -8.87 -27.83 32.33
CA GLY A 277 -7.76 -28.10 31.41
C GLY A 277 -8.01 -27.69 29.95
N TYR A 278 -9.15 -27.09 29.62
CA TYR A 278 -9.35 -26.48 28.31
C TYR A 278 -8.52 -25.21 28.17
N GLU A 279 -7.85 -25.06 27.03
CA GLU A 279 -6.90 -23.97 26.75
C GLU A 279 -7.54 -22.57 26.75
N LYS A 280 -8.85 -22.48 26.49
CA LYS A 280 -9.65 -21.25 26.53
C LYS A 280 -10.61 -21.28 27.71
N GLU A 281 -10.09 -21.01 28.91
CA GLU A 281 -10.92 -20.99 30.12
C GLU A 281 -11.96 -19.86 30.08
N ILE A 282 -13.26 -20.18 29.98
CA ILE A 282 -14.35 -19.22 30.19
C ILE A 282 -14.80 -19.30 31.64
N ARG A 283 -14.89 -18.13 32.29
CA ARG A 283 -15.22 -17.99 33.70
C ARG A 283 -16.37 -17.02 33.90
N LEU A 284 -17.13 -17.25 34.98
CA LEU A 284 -18.15 -16.35 35.49
C LEU A 284 -17.71 -15.79 36.83
N VAL A 285 -17.80 -14.47 37.00
CA VAL A 285 -17.64 -13.80 38.29
C VAL A 285 -18.88 -12.99 38.62
N SER A 286 -19.44 -13.16 39.81
CA SER A 286 -20.60 -12.40 40.29
C SER A 286 -20.17 -11.36 41.31
N LEU A 287 -20.61 -10.12 41.10
CA LEU A 287 -20.17 -8.95 41.87
C LEU A 287 -21.35 -8.29 42.56
N GLU A 288 -21.20 -7.97 43.84
CA GLU A 288 -22.21 -7.25 44.63
C GLU A 288 -22.18 -5.75 44.32
N THR A 289 -22.75 -5.37 43.18
CA THR A 289 -22.69 -3.99 42.67
C THR A 289 -23.76 -3.07 43.23
N GLY A 290 -24.83 -3.59 43.84
CA GLY A 290 -26.06 -2.81 44.01
C GLY A 290 -26.72 -2.59 42.65
N ASP A 291 -27.40 -1.46 42.43
CA ASP A 291 -28.11 -1.20 41.18
C ASP A 291 -27.19 -1.24 39.95
N TYR A 292 -27.67 -1.92 38.90
CA TYR A 292 -26.97 -2.04 37.62
C TYR A 292 -27.97 -2.13 36.45
N PRO A 293 -27.60 -1.61 35.26
CA PRO A 293 -28.45 -1.65 34.08
C PRO A 293 -28.46 -3.03 33.40
N LEU A 294 -29.58 -3.37 32.74
CA LEU A 294 -29.62 -4.49 31.78
C LEU A 294 -28.69 -4.16 30.60
N VAL A 295 -27.92 -5.16 30.13
CA VAL A 295 -26.95 -5.02 29.01
C VAL A 295 -26.03 -3.79 29.11
N GLY A 296 -25.60 -3.45 30.33
CA GLY A 296 -24.56 -2.45 30.56
C GLY A 296 -23.18 -3.03 30.82
N HIS A 297 -22.29 -2.19 31.35
CA HIS A 297 -20.88 -2.53 31.55
C HIS A 297 -20.42 -2.37 32.99
N ILE A 298 -19.43 -3.18 33.34
CA ILE A 298 -18.61 -3.03 34.54
C ILE A 298 -17.17 -2.80 34.10
N LEU A 299 -16.60 -1.68 34.53
CA LEU A 299 -15.18 -1.39 34.37
C LEU A 299 -14.45 -1.92 35.60
N ILE A 300 -13.40 -2.71 35.39
CA ILE A 300 -12.57 -3.29 36.44
C ILE A 300 -11.20 -2.63 36.42
N ALA A 301 -10.79 -2.03 37.53
CA ALA A 301 -9.44 -1.51 37.70
C ALA A 301 -8.51 -2.63 38.20
N ALA A 302 -7.81 -3.27 37.27
CA ALA A 302 -6.91 -4.39 37.59
C ALA A 302 -5.49 -3.88 37.90
N PRO A 303 -4.89 -4.24 39.05
CA PRO A 303 -3.54 -3.83 39.41
C PRO A 303 -2.46 -4.64 38.69
N ASN A 304 -1.27 -4.07 38.51
CA ASN A 304 -0.08 -4.82 38.12
C ASN A 304 0.28 -5.86 39.20
N PRO A 305 0.60 -7.11 38.83
CA PRO A 305 1.05 -8.11 39.80
C PRO A 305 2.34 -7.67 40.50
N SER A 306 2.47 -7.99 41.78
CA SER A 306 3.67 -7.66 42.58
C SER A 306 4.97 -8.17 41.95
N ALA A 307 4.94 -9.32 41.29
CA ALA A 307 6.08 -9.86 40.53
C ALA A 307 6.50 -8.95 39.35
N LEU A 308 5.55 -8.33 38.65
CA LEU A 308 5.82 -7.40 37.54
C LEU A 308 6.36 -6.07 38.06
N VAL A 309 5.80 -5.56 39.16
CA VAL A 309 6.28 -4.37 39.87
C VAL A 309 7.73 -4.55 40.34
N ALA A 310 8.04 -5.71 40.92
CA ALA A 310 9.40 -6.03 41.35
C ALA A 310 10.40 -6.13 40.18
N ARG A 311 9.96 -6.60 39.01
CA ARG A 311 10.80 -6.67 37.80
C ARG A 311 11.14 -5.27 37.28
N VAL A 312 10.14 -4.41 37.06
CA VAL A 312 10.41 -3.04 36.55
C VAL A 312 11.24 -2.22 37.54
N PHE A 313 11.00 -2.37 38.85
CA PHE A 313 11.75 -1.65 39.88
C PHE A 313 13.26 -1.91 39.79
N LYS A 314 13.68 -3.14 39.43
CA LYS A 314 15.10 -3.49 39.27
C LYS A 314 15.76 -2.89 38.02
N LEU A 315 14.96 -2.51 37.01
CA LEU A 315 15.45 -2.01 35.72
C LEU A 315 15.58 -0.48 35.69
N LEU A 316 14.90 0.22 36.61
CA LEU A 316 14.89 1.68 36.68
C LEU A 316 16.19 2.26 37.26
N LEU A 317 16.58 3.42 36.74
CA LEU A 317 17.56 4.32 37.36
C LEU A 317 16.84 5.17 38.41
N LEU A 318 16.90 4.73 39.66
CA LEU A 318 16.37 5.47 40.79
C LEU A 318 17.48 6.25 41.51
N PRO A 319 17.18 7.44 42.08
CA PRO A 319 18.08 8.10 43.02
C PRO A 319 18.42 7.16 44.19
N GLY A 320 19.66 7.24 44.70
CA GLY A 320 20.13 6.36 45.76
C GLY A 320 19.24 6.41 47.01
N GLY A 321 18.78 5.24 47.49
CA GLY A 321 17.99 5.10 48.71
C GLY A 321 16.48 4.92 48.53
N PHE A 322 15.96 4.98 47.29
CA PHE A 322 14.54 4.70 47.05
C PHE A 322 14.22 3.20 47.15
N THR A 323 13.13 2.88 47.85
CA THR A 323 12.56 1.54 48.01
C THR A 323 11.12 1.54 47.51
N LEU A 324 10.50 0.38 47.30
CA LEU A 324 9.09 0.31 46.92
C LEU A 324 8.16 1.03 47.92
N SER A 325 8.53 1.04 49.20
CA SER A 325 7.82 1.76 50.28
C SER A 325 8.09 3.27 50.32
N SER A 326 9.02 3.80 49.52
CA SER A 326 9.32 5.23 49.49
C SER A 326 8.12 6.02 48.96
N THR A 327 7.68 7.01 49.73
CA THR A 327 6.64 7.96 49.30
C THR A 327 7.25 9.04 48.42
N VAL A 328 6.68 9.23 47.23
CA VAL A 328 7.10 10.24 46.28
C VAL A 328 5.92 11.11 45.86
N THR A 329 6.22 12.34 45.47
CA THR A 329 5.28 13.25 44.84
C THR A 329 5.61 13.37 43.36
N VAL A 330 4.67 12.96 42.50
CA VAL A 330 4.72 13.09 41.04
C VAL A 330 3.98 14.36 40.66
N THR A 331 4.71 15.35 40.14
CA THR A 331 4.14 16.64 39.70
C THR A 331 4.19 16.75 38.18
N PRO A 332 3.03 16.82 37.48
CA PRO A 332 2.99 17.07 36.05
C PRO A 332 3.65 18.41 35.68
N VAL A 333 4.47 18.43 34.62
CA VAL A 333 5.20 19.63 34.18
C VAL A 333 4.26 20.69 33.58
N ASP A 334 3.10 20.26 33.09
CA ASP A 334 2.05 21.10 32.51
C ASP A 334 1.08 21.71 33.54
N GLY A 335 1.33 21.50 34.84
CA GLY A 335 0.53 22.11 35.91
C GLY A 335 -0.68 21.29 36.37
N GLY A 336 -0.77 20.01 35.97
CA GLY A 336 -1.76 19.08 36.51
C GLY A 336 -1.62 18.85 38.03
N LYS A 337 -2.66 18.25 38.64
CA LYS A 337 -2.66 17.97 40.09
C LYS A 337 -1.53 16.99 40.46
N PRO A 338 -0.68 17.31 41.45
CA PRO A 338 0.34 16.38 41.94
C PRO A 338 -0.27 15.13 42.56
N LEU A 339 0.34 13.98 42.32
CA LEU A 339 0.01 12.70 42.96
C LEU A 339 1.08 12.37 44.00
N THR A 340 0.69 12.18 45.27
CA THR A 340 1.61 11.70 46.32
C THR A 340 1.21 10.30 46.74
N ALA A 341 2.08 9.32 46.49
CA ALA A 341 1.83 7.91 46.76
C ALA A 341 3.16 7.15 46.97
N THR A 342 3.11 5.90 47.42
CA THR A 342 4.32 5.07 47.42
C THR A 342 4.73 4.68 46.00
N LEU A 343 6.01 4.40 45.78
CA LEU A 343 6.48 3.88 44.49
C LEU A 343 5.79 2.57 44.11
N GLU A 344 5.51 1.71 45.11
CA GLU A 344 4.70 0.51 44.95
C GLU A 344 3.33 0.85 44.38
N ASP A 345 2.59 1.79 44.97
CA ASP A 345 1.26 2.17 44.51
C ASP A 345 1.27 2.74 43.08
N ILE A 346 2.25 3.60 42.76
CA ILE A 346 2.41 4.19 41.42
C ILE A 346 2.61 3.09 40.37
N LEU A 347 3.57 2.19 40.59
CA LEU A 347 3.86 1.10 39.66
C LEU A 347 2.74 0.05 39.64
N THR A 348 1.93 -0.07 40.69
CA THR A 348 0.85 -1.04 40.79
C THR A 348 -0.43 -0.55 40.10
N HIS A 349 -0.77 0.73 40.22
CA HIS A 349 -2.09 1.25 39.87
C HIS A 349 -2.10 2.32 38.78
N HIS A 350 -0.96 2.91 38.42
CA HIS A 350 -0.95 4.10 37.56
C HIS A 350 -0.27 3.92 36.20
N VAL A 351 0.52 2.86 35.98
CA VAL A 351 1.33 2.66 34.76
C VAL A 351 1.03 1.30 34.14
N ASP A 352 0.80 1.23 32.83
CA ASP A 352 0.59 -0.05 32.14
C ASP A 352 1.93 -0.74 31.84
N LEU A 353 2.35 -1.60 32.77
CA LEU A 353 3.60 -2.36 32.64
C LEU A 353 3.45 -3.61 31.78
N ASN A 354 2.22 -4.13 31.64
CA ASN A 354 1.94 -5.40 30.97
C ASN A 354 1.58 -5.22 29.49
N GLY A 355 1.28 -3.99 29.07
CA GLY A 355 0.95 -3.64 27.69
C GLY A 355 2.09 -3.87 26.69
N LEU A 356 1.73 -3.99 25.41
CA LEU A 356 2.66 -4.25 24.32
C LEU A 356 3.63 -3.08 24.13
N ALA A 357 4.94 -3.36 24.12
CA ALA A 357 5.96 -2.36 23.89
C ALA A 357 5.81 -1.72 22.50
N THR A 358 5.49 -0.43 22.45
CA THR A 358 5.22 0.29 21.20
C THR A 358 6.51 0.62 20.44
N ARG A 359 6.41 0.85 19.12
CA ARG A 359 7.55 1.31 18.30
C ARG A 359 8.12 2.62 18.83
N SER A 360 7.25 3.56 19.20
CA SER A 360 7.64 4.82 19.83
C SER A 360 8.39 4.61 21.16
N PHE A 361 8.03 3.59 21.94
CA PHE A 361 8.76 3.21 23.16
C PHE A 361 10.13 2.60 22.85
N LEU A 362 10.25 1.75 21.83
CA LEU A 362 11.55 1.21 21.40
C LEU A 362 12.47 2.33 20.88
N GLU A 363 11.92 3.26 20.10
CA GLU A 363 12.65 4.46 19.68
C GLU A 363 13.10 5.27 20.90
N ALA A 364 12.25 5.40 21.93
CA ALA A 364 12.62 6.07 23.17
C ALA A 364 13.76 5.34 23.92
N LEU A 365 13.72 4.01 24.03
CA LEU A 365 14.81 3.24 24.62
C LEU A 365 16.14 3.45 23.87
N SER A 366 16.11 3.59 22.55
CA SER A 366 17.33 3.82 21.75
C SER A 366 18.06 5.12 22.12
N VAL A 367 17.33 6.11 22.64
CA VAL A 367 17.90 7.40 23.06
C VAL A 367 18.75 7.25 24.32
N VAL A 368 18.34 6.37 25.24
CA VAL A 368 19.02 6.14 26.53
C VAL A 368 19.91 4.89 26.54
N GLY A 369 19.86 4.07 25.48
CA GLY A 369 20.71 2.90 25.30
C GLY A 369 22.20 3.25 25.33
N GLN A 370 22.95 2.53 26.16
CA GLN A 370 24.39 2.71 26.32
C GLN A 370 25.21 1.78 25.42
N ASP A 371 24.67 0.62 25.05
CA ASP A 371 25.29 -0.28 24.07
C ASP A 371 24.94 0.17 22.64
N PRO A 372 25.95 0.50 21.80
CA PRO A 372 25.72 0.85 20.40
C PRO A 372 24.92 -0.19 19.61
N LYS A 373 25.09 -1.49 19.89
CA LYS A 373 24.38 -2.56 19.18
C LYS A 373 22.91 -2.64 19.57
N GLU A 374 22.61 -2.53 20.87
CA GLU A 374 21.22 -2.46 21.32
C GLU A 374 20.53 -1.21 20.77
N LYS A 375 21.24 -0.08 20.72
CA LYS A 375 20.73 1.18 20.17
C LYS A 375 20.38 1.06 18.69
N GLU A 376 21.28 0.50 17.88
CA GLU A 376 21.03 0.22 16.46
C GLU A 376 19.84 -0.73 16.29
N SER A 377 19.82 -1.85 17.02
CA SER A 377 18.70 -2.80 16.99
C SER A 377 17.37 -2.16 17.39
N LEU A 378 17.35 -1.26 18.39
CA LEU A 378 16.16 -0.55 18.83
C LEU A 378 15.65 0.41 17.75
N LEU A 379 16.54 1.15 17.09
CA LEU A 379 16.21 2.05 15.98
C LEU A 379 15.66 1.28 14.79
N ASP A 380 16.37 0.26 14.32
CA ASP A 380 15.96 -0.59 13.19
C ASP A 380 14.60 -1.23 13.45
N THR A 381 14.40 -1.73 14.68
CA THR A 381 13.14 -2.34 15.08
C THR A 381 12.01 -1.31 15.12
N ALA A 382 12.25 -0.11 15.66
CA ALA A 382 11.25 0.95 15.71
C ALA A 382 10.88 1.47 14.32
N GLU A 383 11.85 1.60 13.41
CA GLU A 383 11.68 2.17 12.06
C GLU A 383 11.10 1.21 11.03
N GLY A 384 11.31 -0.11 11.17
CA GLY A 384 10.78 -1.08 10.21
C GLY A 384 9.26 -1.02 10.07
N MET A 385 8.75 -0.76 8.86
CA MET A 385 7.30 -0.65 8.55
C MET A 385 6.77 -1.79 7.65
N GLU A 386 7.62 -2.74 7.24
CA GLU A 386 7.25 -3.85 6.34
C GLU A 386 6.52 -4.98 7.08
N ASP A 387 5.71 -5.77 6.39
CA ASP A 387 5.08 -6.97 7.00
C ASP A 387 6.16 -7.98 7.41
N GLY A 388 6.07 -8.52 8.63
CA GLY A 388 7.08 -9.45 9.16
C GLY A 388 8.41 -8.80 9.56
N ASN A 389 8.45 -7.47 9.69
CA ASN A 389 9.64 -6.72 10.12
C ASN A 389 10.16 -7.11 11.52
N ALA A 390 11.31 -6.55 11.89
CA ALA A 390 11.98 -6.81 13.17
C ALA A 390 11.08 -6.61 14.40
N TYR A 391 10.15 -5.66 14.37
CA TYR A 391 9.20 -5.45 15.47
C TYR A 391 8.12 -6.51 15.53
N ALA A 392 7.58 -6.96 14.39
CA ALA A 392 6.65 -8.08 14.36
C ALA A 392 7.34 -9.35 14.89
N LYS A 393 8.59 -9.61 14.48
CA LYS A 393 9.40 -10.71 15.02
C LYS A 393 9.65 -10.55 16.53
N LEU A 394 9.93 -9.33 16.99
CA LEU A 394 10.17 -9.03 18.40
C LEU A 394 8.91 -9.29 19.24
N THR A 395 7.78 -8.73 18.83
CA THR A 395 6.49 -8.73 19.55
C THR A 395 5.75 -10.06 19.51
N MET A 396 5.95 -10.86 18.46
CA MET A 396 5.43 -12.22 18.36
C MET A 396 6.41 -13.29 18.88
N GLY A 397 7.68 -12.91 19.05
CA GLY A 397 8.80 -13.79 19.34
C GLY A 397 9.25 -13.73 20.80
N GLU A 398 9.99 -12.72 21.22
CA GLU A 398 10.76 -12.77 22.48
C GLU A 398 10.22 -11.82 23.57
N VAL A 399 9.67 -10.70 23.14
CA VAL A 399 9.25 -9.57 23.99
C VAL A 399 7.78 -9.32 23.78
N PHE A 400 6.99 -9.28 24.85
CA PHE A 400 5.55 -9.04 24.74
C PHE A 400 5.10 -7.80 25.52
N SER A 401 5.74 -7.48 26.65
CA SER A 401 5.40 -6.30 27.47
C SER A 401 6.47 -5.20 27.43
N PHE A 402 6.13 -4.00 27.89
CA PHE A 402 7.10 -2.92 28.15
C PHE A 402 8.26 -3.39 29.03
N VAL A 403 7.96 -4.18 30.08
CA VAL A 403 8.99 -4.71 30.99
C VAL A 403 9.89 -5.73 30.29
N ASP A 404 9.35 -6.62 29.46
CA ASP A 404 10.17 -7.56 28.68
C ASP A 404 11.11 -6.84 27.71
N ALA A 405 10.67 -5.72 27.12
CA ALA A 405 11.50 -4.91 26.24
C ALA A 405 12.68 -4.29 27.01
N MET A 406 12.42 -3.76 28.21
CA MET A 406 13.46 -3.22 29.09
C MET A 406 14.44 -4.30 29.57
N GLU A 407 13.97 -5.53 29.81
CA GLU A 407 14.85 -6.66 30.16
C GLU A 407 15.72 -7.10 28.98
N LYS A 408 15.16 -7.13 27.76
CA LYS A 408 15.91 -7.49 26.55
C LYS A 408 16.98 -6.46 26.22
N TYR A 409 16.65 -5.18 26.31
CA TYR A 409 17.58 -4.06 26.01
C TYR A 409 18.12 -3.47 27.30
N SER A 410 18.86 -4.28 28.05
CA SER A 410 19.27 -3.99 29.43
C SER A 410 20.21 -2.79 29.57
N SER A 411 20.86 -2.35 28.49
CA SER A 411 21.69 -1.15 28.50
C SER A 411 20.87 0.15 28.49
N ALA A 412 19.60 0.08 28.08
CA ALA A 412 18.68 1.22 27.98
C ALA A 412 17.87 1.39 29.28
N LYS A 413 18.50 1.94 30.32
CA LYS A 413 17.82 2.16 31.60
C LYS A 413 17.10 3.51 31.67
N LEU A 414 15.83 3.49 32.05
CA LEU A 414 15.00 4.69 32.22
C LEU A 414 15.02 5.18 33.67
N THR A 415 14.98 6.50 33.86
CA THR A 415 14.58 7.10 35.15
C THR A 415 13.08 6.90 35.39
N LEU A 416 12.63 7.06 36.64
CA LEU A 416 11.20 6.99 36.96
C LEU A 416 10.40 8.05 36.19
N GLU A 417 10.90 9.27 36.11
CA GLU A 417 10.31 10.34 35.31
C GLU A 417 10.13 9.94 33.85
N GLN A 418 11.15 9.35 33.24
CA GLN A 418 11.10 8.91 31.84
C GLN A 418 10.12 7.74 31.65
N LEU A 419 10.08 6.77 32.56
CA LEU A 419 9.10 5.68 32.51
C LEU A 419 7.68 6.24 32.52
N LEU A 420 7.36 7.09 33.50
CA LEU A 420 6.03 7.73 33.63
C LEU A 420 5.69 8.64 32.44
N SER A 421 6.70 9.11 31.71
CA SER A 421 6.50 9.96 30.52
C SER A 421 6.32 9.16 29.22
N THR A 422 6.79 7.91 29.17
CA THR A 422 6.87 7.10 27.94
C THR A 422 5.92 5.91 27.93
N VAL A 423 5.57 5.38 29.10
CA VAL A 423 4.64 4.25 29.24
C VAL A 423 3.23 4.77 29.51
N PRO A 424 2.19 4.25 28.84
CA PRO A 424 0.81 4.68 29.06
C PRO A 424 0.33 4.48 30.49
N SER A 425 -0.66 5.30 30.89
CA SER A 425 -1.34 5.12 32.18
C SER A 425 -2.18 3.84 32.17
N LEU A 426 -2.20 3.14 33.30
CA LEU A 426 -3.01 1.93 33.46
C LEU A 426 -4.51 2.23 33.35
N GLN A 427 -5.21 1.55 32.46
CA GLN A 427 -6.64 1.79 32.19
C GLN A 427 -7.54 0.68 32.76
N PRO A 428 -8.73 1.01 33.29
CA PRO A 428 -9.74 0.02 33.64
C PRO A 428 -10.23 -0.76 32.41
N ARG A 429 -10.55 -2.05 32.61
CA ARG A 429 -11.05 -2.94 31.53
C ARG A 429 -12.56 -3.08 31.58
N TYR A 430 -13.20 -2.94 30.42
CA TYR A 430 -14.65 -3.07 30.24
C TYR A 430 -15.07 -4.53 30.11
N TYR A 431 -16.13 -4.91 30.83
CA TYR A 431 -16.80 -6.20 30.73
C TYR A 431 -18.31 -6.03 30.67
N SER A 432 -18.96 -6.82 29.82
CA SER A 432 -20.40 -6.77 29.65
C SER A 432 -21.13 -7.54 30.74
N ILE A 433 -22.23 -6.97 31.21
CA ILE A 433 -23.09 -7.57 32.22
C ILE A 433 -23.84 -8.75 31.62
N ALA A 434 -23.77 -9.91 32.27
CA ALA A 434 -24.30 -11.19 31.82
C ALA A 434 -25.52 -11.68 32.62
N SER A 435 -26.12 -10.81 33.46
CA SER A 435 -27.31 -11.10 34.26
C SER A 435 -28.38 -10.04 34.12
N SER A 436 -29.63 -10.40 34.40
CA SER A 436 -30.75 -9.46 34.46
C SER A 436 -30.97 -8.94 35.89
N PRO A 437 -31.16 -7.61 36.10
CA PRO A 437 -31.48 -7.06 37.42
C PRO A 437 -32.84 -7.53 37.96
N LEU A 438 -33.71 -8.07 37.11
CA LEU A 438 -34.98 -8.70 37.53
C LEU A 438 -34.79 -10.09 38.15
N VAL A 439 -33.70 -10.77 37.79
CA VAL A 439 -33.41 -12.14 38.25
C VAL A 439 -32.39 -12.13 39.39
N SER A 440 -31.40 -11.24 39.32
CA SER A 440 -30.34 -11.10 40.34
C SER A 440 -30.23 -9.66 40.86
N PRO A 441 -31.20 -9.16 41.65
CA PRO A 441 -31.15 -7.79 42.16
C PRO A 441 -29.85 -7.53 42.95
N GLY A 442 -29.14 -6.46 42.61
CA GLY A 442 -27.91 -6.05 43.31
C GLY A 442 -26.64 -6.84 42.97
N VAL A 443 -26.74 -7.90 42.16
CA VAL A 443 -25.61 -8.80 41.81
C VAL A 443 -25.47 -8.93 40.30
N ALA A 444 -24.39 -8.36 39.76
CA ALA A 444 -24.09 -8.43 38.34
C ALA A 444 -23.11 -9.58 38.03
N ASP A 445 -23.46 -10.42 37.05
CA ASP A 445 -22.58 -11.47 36.54
C ASP A 445 -21.73 -10.93 35.40
N LEU A 446 -20.47 -11.35 35.33
CA LEU A 446 -19.58 -11.10 34.20
C LEU A 446 -19.07 -12.43 33.66
N VAL A 447 -19.15 -12.60 32.34
CA VAL A 447 -18.57 -13.75 31.64
C VAL A 447 -17.35 -13.29 30.87
N TYR A 448 -16.21 -13.91 31.11
CA TYR A 448 -14.95 -13.53 30.48
C TYR A 448 -14.08 -14.73 30.17
N ILE A 449 -13.18 -14.56 29.22
CA ILE A 449 -12.19 -15.56 28.83
C ILE A 449 -10.83 -15.21 29.45
N LYS A 450 -10.10 -16.22 29.93
CA LYS A 450 -8.73 -16.04 30.38
C LYS A 450 -7.80 -15.86 29.18
N GLU A 451 -7.51 -14.59 28.88
CA GLU A 451 -6.52 -14.26 27.85
C GLU A 451 -5.12 -14.77 28.22
N THR A 452 -4.59 -15.67 27.40
CA THR A 452 -3.25 -16.23 27.51
C THR A 452 -2.63 -16.33 26.12
N TRP A 453 -1.39 -15.86 25.96
CA TRP A 453 -0.66 -15.91 24.69
C TRP A 453 0.66 -16.62 24.87
N SER A 454 1.00 -17.54 23.96
CA SER A 454 2.33 -18.14 23.87
C SER A 454 3.16 -17.41 22.83
N THR A 455 4.47 -17.33 23.05
CA THR A 455 5.36 -16.80 22.00
C THR A 455 5.62 -17.80 20.89
N ARG A 456 5.84 -17.31 19.66
CA ARG A 456 6.24 -18.18 18.54
C ARG A 456 7.64 -18.75 18.71
N SER A 457 8.56 -17.98 19.31
CA SER A 457 9.95 -18.40 19.50
C SER A 457 10.11 -19.43 20.64
N ASN A 458 9.22 -19.36 21.64
CA ASN A 458 9.18 -20.28 22.77
C ASN A 458 7.72 -20.54 23.19
N PRO A 459 7.09 -21.60 22.65
CA PRO A 459 5.70 -21.94 22.97
C PRO A 459 5.45 -22.20 24.47
N ALA A 460 6.49 -22.53 25.25
CA ALA A 460 6.38 -22.74 26.70
C ALA A 460 6.34 -21.43 27.51
N LYS A 461 6.70 -20.29 26.90
CA LYS A 461 6.58 -18.98 27.53
C LYS A 461 5.18 -18.43 27.29
N HIS A 462 4.40 -18.32 28.36
CA HIS A 462 3.02 -17.82 28.34
C HIS A 462 2.90 -16.45 29.01
N PHE A 463 2.14 -15.56 28.39
CA PHE A 463 1.76 -14.25 28.91
C PHE A 463 0.28 -14.24 29.21
N ASN A 464 -0.11 -13.68 30.35
CA ASN A 464 -1.51 -13.51 30.73
C ASN A 464 -1.96 -12.08 30.47
N GLY A 465 -3.22 -11.92 30.08
CA GLY A 465 -3.89 -10.62 30.12
C GLY A 465 -3.94 -10.09 31.54
N LEU A 466 -3.69 -8.80 31.73
CA LEU A 466 -3.60 -8.19 33.06
C LEU A 466 -4.91 -8.35 33.86
N ALA A 467 -6.02 -7.88 33.29
CA ALA A 467 -7.31 -7.90 33.98
C ALA A 467 -7.92 -9.30 34.13
N THR A 468 -7.84 -10.13 33.08
CA THR A 468 -8.36 -11.50 33.11
C THR A 468 -7.51 -12.39 34.01
N GLY A 469 -6.19 -12.21 34.02
CA GLY A 469 -5.27 -12.88 34.94
C GLY A 469 -5.52 -12.48 36.39
N TYR A 470 -5.74 -11.19 36.67
CA TYR A 470 -6.13 -10.70 38.00
C TYR A 470 -7.45 -11.35 38.46
N MET A 471 -8.50 -11.33 37.64
CA MET A 471 -9.79 -11.92 37.98
C MET A 471 -9.73 -13.43 38.20
N CYS A 472 -8.86 -14.15 37.48
CA CYS A 472 -8.68 -15.59 37.65
C CYS A 472 -8.22 -15.97 39.07
N GLY A 473 -7.56 -15.06 39.78
CA GLY A 473 -7.09 -15.25 41.15
C GLY A 473 -8.11 -14.95 42.25
N LEU A 474 -9.26 -14.35 41.91
CA LEU A 474 -10.27 -13.90 42.87
C LEU A 474 -11.03 -15.07 43.51
N LYS A 475 -11.41 -14.89 44.77
CA LYS A 475 -12.23 -15.79 45.59
C LYS A 475 -13.43 -15.04 46.16
N ALA A 476 -14.46 -15.79 46.56
CA ALA A 476 -15.61 -15.21 47.26
C ALA A 476 -15.15 -14.44 48.50
N GLY A 477 -15.67 -13.23 48.68
CA GLY A 477 -15.28 -12.29 49.74
C GLY A 477 -14.21 -11.28 49.34
N ASP A 478 -13.42 -11.53 48.28
CA ASP A 478 -12.39 -10.59 47.82
C ASP A 478 -13.02 -9.26 47.39
N LYS A 479 -12.28 -8.16 47.60
CA LYS A 479 -12.70 -6.81 47.25
C LYS A 479 -12.05 -6.38 45.95
N ILE A 480 -12.84 -5.82 45.04
CA ILE A 480 -12.36 -5.28 43.77
C ILE A 480 -12.92 -3.87 43.51
N ALA A 481 -12.16 -3.04 42.80
CA ALA A 481 -12.59 -1.69 42.42
C ALA A 481 -13.29 -1.72 41.06
N VAL A 482 -14.55 -1.29 41.03
CA VAL A 482 -15.37 -1.29 39.82
C VAL A 482 -16.14 0.00 39.60
N ARG A 483 -16.50 0.28 38.34
CA ARG A 483 -17.48 1.30 37.97
C ARG A 483 -18.54 0.69 37.08
N VAL A 484 -19.81 0.92 37.42
CA VAL A 484 -20.97 0.44 36.66
C VAL A 484 -21.46 1.57 35.75
N GLN A 485 -21.77 1.26 34.49
CA GLN A 485 -22.30 2.25 33.54
C GLN A 485 -23.24 1.60 32.50
N PRO A 486 -24.10 2.39 31.84
CA PRO A 486 -24.88 1.93 30.70
C PRO A 486 -23.99 1.42 29.56
N GLY A 487 -24.51 0.47 28.78
CA GLY A 487 -23.86 -0.10 27.60
C GLY A 487 -24.39 0.49 26.29
N PRO A 488 -23.78 0.15 25.14
CA PRO A 488 -24.11 0.71 23.84
C PRO A 488 -25.33 0.03 23.17
N ILE A 489 -25.82 -1.08 23.72
CA ILE A 489 -27.01 -1.76 23.20
C ILE A 489 -28.24 -1.03 23.71
N ASN A 490 -29.02 -0.48 22.77
CA ASN A 490 -30.35 0.00 23.08
C ASN A 490 -31.28 -1.20 23.29
N VAL A 491 -31.75 -1.42 24.52
CA VAL A 491 -32.68 -2.50 24.84
C VAL A 491 -33.97 -2.30 24.05
N PRO A 492 -34.34 -3.24 23.15
CA PRO A 492 -35.58 -3.11 22.38
C PRO A 492 -36.80 -3.24 23.29
N ALA A 493 -37.95 -2.72 22.84
CA ALA A 493 -39.20 -3.01 23.53
C ALA A 493 -39.44 -4.54 23.55
N PRO A 494 -40.01 -5.11 24.62
CA PRO A 494 -40.12 -6.56 24.78
C PRO A 494 -40.81 -7.27 23.61
N GLU A 495 -41.73 -6.61 22.91
CA GLU A 495 -42.50 -7.14 21.78
C GLU A 495 -41.78 -7.00 20.42
N THR A 496 -40.69 -6.24 20.34
CA THR A 496 -39.94 -6.03 19.10
C THR A 496 -39.24 -7.32 18.67
N PRO A 497 -39.31 -7.74 17.40
CA PRO A 497 -38.54 -8.89 16.89
C PRO A 497 -37.04 -8.66 17.03
N VAL A 498 -36.31 -9.67 17.53
CA VAL A 498 -34.86 -9.61 17.72
C VAL A 498 -34.17 -10.75 17.00
N VAL A 499 -33.16 -10.42 16.20
CA VAL A 499 -32.14 -11.35 15.71
C VAL A 499 -30.85 -11.04 16.44
N ALA A 500 -30.33 -12.04 17.14
CA ALA A 500 -29.17 -11.87 18.00
C ALA A 500 -28.06 -12.85 17.62
N ILE A 501 -26.82 -12.37 17.64
CA ILE A 501 -25.61 -13.17 17.44
C ILE A 501 -24.80 -13.06 18.73
N GLY A 502 -24.51 -14.20 19.35
CA GLY A 502 -23.57 -14.32 20.45
C GLY A 502 -22.40 -15.19 20.02
N LEU A 503 -21.17 -14.68 20.04
CA LEU A 503 -19.97 -15.47 19.76
C LEU A 503 -19.11 -15.61 21.01
N GLY A 504 -18.74 -16.85 21.37
CA GLY A 504 -17.96 -17.13 22.57
C GLY A 504 -18.59 -16.50 23.82
N THR A 505 -17.83 -15.66 24.54
CA THR A 505 -18.32 -14.96 25.74
C THR A 505 -19.39 -13.90 25.47
N GLY A 506 -19.63 -13.52 24.21
CA GLY A 506 -20.74 -12.65 23.82
C GLY A 506 -22.11 -13.21 24.25
N ILE A 507 -22.20 -14.54 24.44
CA ILE A 507 -23.39 -15.20 25.02
C ILE A 507 -23.79 -14.63 26.39
N GLY A 508 -22.86 -14.03 27.15
CA GLY A 508 -23.17 -13.42 28.44
C GLY A 508 -24.22 -12.32 28.33
N VAL A 509 -24.06 -11.39 27.40
CA VAL A 509 -25.03 -10.30 27.16
C VAL A 509 -26.39 -10.86 26.75
N MET A 510 -26.38 -11.88 25.88
CA MET A 510 -27.59 -12.57 25.45
C MET A 510 -28.28 -13.30 26.61
N ARG A 511 -27.52 -13.93 27.51
CA ARG A 511 -28.04 -14.54 28.73
C ARG A 511 -28.78 -13.52 29.59
N GLY A 512 -28.18 -12.33 29.82
CA GLY A 512 -28.84 -11.25 30.55
C GLY A 512 -30.17 -10.82 29.92
N LEU A 513 -30.20 -10.68 28.60
CA LEU A 513 -31.40 -10.32 27.84
C LEU A 513 -32.48 -11.44 27.91
N LEU A 514 -32.09 -12.70 27.73
CA LEU A 514 -32.98 -13.86 27.81
C LEU A 514 -33.57 -14.05 29.21
N GLN A 515 -32.76 -13.87 30.27
CA GLN A 515 -33.23 -13.84 31.65
C GLN A 515 -34.29 -12.74 31.85
N HIS A 516 -34.05 -11.56 31.30
CA HIS A 516 -35.00 -10.45 31.38
C HIS A 516 -36.31 -10.77 30.65
N TRP A 517 -36.25 -11.29 29.41
CA TRP A 517 -37.43 -11.69 28.64
C TRP A 517 -38.21 -12.80 29.33
N SER A 518 -37.52 -13.82 29.87
CA SER A 518 -38.18 -14.89 30.64
C SER A 518 -38.88 -14.34 31.86
N ALA A 519 -38.24 -13.45 32.64
CA ALA A 519 -38.85 -12.87 33.84
C ALA A 519 -40.09 -12.02 33.52
N LEU A 520 -40.06 -11.23 32.44
CA LEU A 520 -41.21 -10.46 31.99
C LEU A 520 -42.36 -11.36 31.51
N ARG A 521 -42.04 -12.47 30.84
CA ARG A 521 -43.03 -13.47 30.40
C ARG A 521 -43.65 -14.20 31.59
N ASP A 522 -42.84 -14.57 32.59
CA ASP A 522 -43.30 -15.18 33.84
C ASP A 522 -44.21 -14.21 34.64
N GLN A 523 -44.04 -12.88 34.47
CA GLN A 523 -44.94 -11.83 34.98
C GLN A 523 -46.18 -11.57 34.10
N GLY A 524 -46.39 -12.34 33.03
CA GLY A 524 -47.52 -12.19 32.11
C GLY A 524 -47.42 -11.03 31.10
N LYS A 525 -46.25 -10.39 30.95
CA LYS A 525 -46.05 -9.38 29.91
C LYS A 525 -45.83 -10.02 28.55
N LYS A 526 -46.23 -9.32 27.49
CA LYS A 526 -46.02 -9.77 26.11
C LYS A 526 -44.54 -9.59 25.74
N THR A 527 -43.95 -10.62 25.14
CA THR A 527 -42.54 -10.62 24.71
C THR A 527 -42.43 -11.33 23.36
N SER A 528 -41.54 -10.87 22.49
CA SER A 528 -41.15 -11.57 21.26
C SER A 528 -40.31 -12.82 21.56
N THR A 529 -40.14 -13.67 20.55
CA THR A 529 -39.13 -14.75 20.58
C THR A 529 -37.86 -14.25 19.92
N ILE A 530 -36.73 -14.39 20.60
CA ILE A 530 -35.41 -13.98 20.09
C ILE A 530 -34.83 -15.09 19.20
N ASN A 531 -34.48 -14.78 17.95
CA ASN A 531 -33.72 -15.72 17.11
C ASN A 531 -32.22 -15.56 17.42
N LEU A 532 -31.65 -16.52 18.16
CA LEU A 532 -30.28 -16.44 18.67
C LEU A 532 -29.35 -17.39 17.91
N PHE A 533 -28.38 -16.81 17.21
CA PHE A 533 -27.25 -17.50 16.59
C PHE A 533 -26.09 -17.54 17.59
N TYR A 534 -25.73 -18.72 18.08
CA TYR A 534 -24.63 -18.90 19.03
C TYR A 534 -23.48 -19.69 18.42
N GLY A 535 -22.33 -19.03 18.25
CA GLY A 535 -21.09 -19.64 17.78
C GLY A 535 -20.07 -19.86 18.91
N PHE A 536 -19.48 -21.05 18.98
CA PHE A 536 -18.39 -21.41 19.91
C PHE A 536 -17.41 -22.40 19.24
N ARG A 537 -16.36 -22.86 19.94
CA ARG A 537 -15.30 -23.66 19.31
C ARG A 537 -15.56 -25.16 19.41
N ASP A 538 -15.88 -25.68 20.59
CA ASP A 538 -15.97 -27.11 20.88
C ASP A 538 -17.19 -27.41 21.79
N PRO A 539 -18.18 -28.18 21.30
CA PRO A 539 -19.44 -28.39 22.01
C PRO A 539 -19.27 -29.16 23.32
N ALA A 540 -18.20 -29.95 23.45
CA ALA A 540 -17.94 -30.71 24.68
C ALA A 540 -17.13 -29.91 25.72
N LYS A 541 -16.56 -28.75 25.34
CA LYS A 541 -15.63 -28.00 26.20
C LYS A 541 -16.04 -26.56 26.48
N ASP A 542 -16.71 -25.88 25.54
CA ASP A 542 -17.05 -24.45 25.64
C ASP A 542 -18.47 -24.04 25.23
N TYR A 543 -19.39 -25.00 25.11
CA TYR A 543 -20.82 -24.70 25.04
C TYR A 543 -21.39 -24.29 26.41
N VAL A 544 -21.05 -23.07 26.86
CA VAL A 544 -21.43 -22.58 28.18
C VAL A 544 -22.94 -22.26 28.25
N PHE A 545 -23.53 -22.46 29.44
CA PHE A 545 -24.96 -22.26 29.75
C PHE A 545 -25.95 -23.17 28.99
N GLU A 546 -25.51 -24.32 28.50
CA GLU A 546 -26.34 -25.28 27.75
C GLU A 546 -27.72 -25.55 28.39
N GLU A 547 -27.75 -25.92 29.68
CA GLU A 547 -29.00 -26.23 30.38
C GLU A 547 -29.96 -25.03 30.49
N GLU A 548 -29.42 -23.83 30.73
CA GLU A 548 -30.21 -22.59 30.86
C GLU A 548 -30.76 -22.17 29.50
N LEU A 549 -29.96 -22.25 28.43
CA LEU A 549 -30.38 -21.96 27.06
C LEU A 549 -31.47 -22.92 26.58
N ALA A 550 -31.35 -24.22 26.87
CA ALA A 550 -32.37 -25.22 26.55
C ALA A 550 -33.71 -24.94 27.26
N GLN A 551 -33.66 -24.42 28.49
CA GLN A 551 -34.87 -24.00 29.21
C GLN A 551 -35.53 -22.78 28.56
N PHE A 552 -34.76 -21.78 28.12
CA PHE A 552 -35.30 -20.62 27.42
C PHE A 552 -35.95 -21.00 26.08
N GLU A 553 -35.35 -21.91 25.32
CA GLU A 553 -35.94 -22.42 24.08
C GLU A 553 -37.25 -23.18 24.35
N LYS A 554 -37.27 -24.05 25.37
CA LYS A 554 -38.48 -24.77 25.78
C LYS A 554 -39.62 -23.84 26.23
N LYS A 555 -39.28 -22.71 26.89
CA LYS A 555 -40.23 -21.65 27.24
C LYS A 555 -40.63 -20.76 26.05
N GLY A 556 -40.06 -20.98 24.86
CA GLY A 556 -40.25 -20.19 23.65
C GLY A 556 -39.69 -18.76 23.73
N VAL A 557 -38.78 -18.50 24.67
CA VAL A 557 -38.13 -17.19 24.87
C VAL A 557 -37.16 -16.91 23.73
N CYS A 558 -36.47 -17.95 23.26
CA CYS A 558 -35.63 -17.90 22.07
C CYS A 558 -35.84 -19.10 21.16
N LYS A 559 -35.31 -18.98 19.94
CA LYS A 559 -35.03 -20.09 19.02
C LYS A 559 -33.51 -20.13 18.81
N LEU A 560 -32.88 -21.26 19.06
CA LEU A 560 -31.41 -21.38 19.05
C LEU A 560 -30.91 -21.96 17.72
N GLU A 561 -29.93 -21.29 17.13
CA GLU A 561 -29.10 -21.82 16.04
C GLU A 561 -27.64 -21.85 16.48
N ILE A 562 -27.09 -23.05 16.67
CA ILE A 562 -25.74 -23.25 17.19
C ILE A 562 -24.75 -23.62 16.09
N ALA A 563 -23.51 -23.15 16.20
CA ALA A 563 -22.41 -23.59 15.35
C ALA A 563 -21.13 -23.81 16.17
N ALA A 564 -20.46 -24.93 15.93
CA ALA A 564 -19.20 -25.29 16.56
C ALA A 564 -18.09 -25.38 15.50
N MET A 565 -17.04 -24.58 15.68
CA MET A 565 -15.97 -24.45 14.68
C MET A 565 -15.16 -25.74 14.49
N ASP A 566 -14.95 -26.53 15.55
CA ASP A 566 -14.24 -27.81 15.50
C ASP A 566 -14.96 -28.88 14.67
N LYS A 567 -16.26 -28.74 14.47
CA LYS A 567 -17.07 -29.58 13.58
C LYS A 567 -17.11 -29.07 12.13
N GLY A 568 -16.35 -28.03 11.82
CA GLY A 568 -16.24 -27.46 10.47
C GLY A 568 -17.41 -26.56 10.08
N THR A 569 -18.28 -26.18 11.02
CA THR A 569 -19.42 -25.29 10.75
C THR A 569 -19.14 -23.91 11.30
N LEU A 570 -19.13 -22.88 10.45
CA LEU A 570 -19.07 -21.49 10.88
C LEU A 570 -20.48 -20.95 11.09
N ILE A 571 -20.67 -20.16 12.14
CA ILE A 571 -21.97 -19.51 12.43
C ILE A 571 -22.43 -18.59 11.29
N THR A 572 -21.49 -18.04 10.53
CA THR A 572 -21.72 -17.24 9.31
C THR A 572 -22.51 -18.01 8.26
N ASP A 573 -22.28 -19.32 8.13
CA ASP A 573 -23.00 -20.16 7.17
C ASP A 573 -24.45 -20.37 7.59
N ASN A 574 -24.69 -20.53 8.90
CA ASN A 574 -26.05 -20.63 9.44
C ASN A 574 -26.80 -19.31 9.22
N ILE A 575 -26.16 -18.17 9.52
CA ILE A 575 -26.73 -16.84 9.30
C ILE A 575 -27.10 -16.64 7.82
N ALA A 576 -26.16 -16.93 6.89
CA ALA A 576 -26.36 -16.76 5.45
C ALA A 576 -27.50 -17.61 4.87
N LYS A 577 -27.81 -18.75 5.50
CA LYS A 577 -28.89 -19.67 5.10
C LYS A 577 -30.22 -19.42 5.82
N SER A 578 -30.22 -18.68 6.93
CA SER A 578 -31.40 -18.57 7.79
C SER A 578 -32.33 -17.44 7.34
N SER A 579 -33.58 -17.78 7.01
CA SER A 579 -34.61 -16.80 6.65
C SER A 579 -35.04 -15.90 7.81
N ALA A 580 -34.69 -16.24 9.05
CA ALA A 580 -34.99 -15.44 10.25
C ALA A 580 -34.40 -14.02 10.16
N VAL A 581 -33.26 -13.86 9.48
CA VAL A 581 -32.61 -12.55 9.26
C VAL A 581 -33.47 -11.62 8.40
N SER A 582 -34.27 -12.13 7.46
CA SER A 582 -35.18 -11.29 6.65
C SER A 582 -36.31 -10.68 7.50
N THR A 583 -36.75 -11.38 8.54
CA THR A 583 -37.94 -10.99 9.32
C THR A 583 -37.79 -9.66 10.08
N ILE A 584 -36.55 -9.26 10.40
CA ILE A 584 -36.28 -7.97 11.05
C ILE A 584 -36.43 -6.78 10.10
N PHE A 585 -36.27 -6.99 8.79
CA PHE A 585 -36.49 -5.95 7.77
C PHE A 585 -37.98 -5.69 7.56
N GLU A 586 -38.80 -6.76 7.55
CA GLU A 586 -40.25 -6.67 7.36
C GLU A 586 -40.98 -6.03 8.54
N ASN A 587 -40.52 -6.29 9.77
CA ASN A 587 -41.26 -5.95 10.99
C ASN A 587 -40.61 -4.85 11.85
N LYS A 588 -39.67 -4.08 11.28
CA LYS A 588 -38.88 -3.06 12.02
C LYS A 588 -38.19 -3.64 13.26
N GLY A 589 -37.68 -4.87 13.14
CA GLY A 589 -36.96 -5.57 14.21
C GLY A 589 -35.56 -5.00 14.46
N VAL A 590 -34.90 -5.53 15.48
CA VAL A 590 -33.57 -5.13 15.92
C VAL A 590 -32.57 -6.27 15.73
N TYR A 591 -31.40 -5.91 15.22
CA TYR A 591 -30.24 -6.78 15.13
C TYR A 591 -29.27 -6.47 16.28
N ILE A 592 -28.79 -7.51 16.96
CA ILE A 592 -27.82 -7.40 18.05
C ILE A 592 -26.67 -8.38 17.81
N TYR A 593 -25.45 -7.88 17.64
CA TYR A 593 -24.23 -8.67 17.64
C TYR A 593 -23.48 -8.50 18.95
N THR A 594 -23.02 -9.60 19.53
CA THR A 594 -22.18 -9.64 20.73
C THR A 594 -21.05 -10.65 20.52
N GLY A 595 -19.81 -10.22 20.60
CA GLY A 595 -18.69 -11.14 20.34
C GLY A 595 -17.33 -10.48 20.19
N PRO A 596 -16.36 -11.19 19.60
CA PRO A 596 -15.05 -10.63 19.28
C PRO A 596 -15.16 -9.40 18.37
N GLY A 597 -14.33 -8.40 18.64
CA GLY A 597 -14.18 -7.20 17.81
C GLY A 597 -13.16 -7.39 16.69
N GLY A 598 -13.02 -6.37 15.84
CA GLY A 598 -12.10 -6.35 14.70
C GLY A 598 -12.74 -6.85 13.41
N ILE A 599 -12.17 -7.88 12.75
CA ILE A 599 -12.66 -8.34 11.43
C ILE A 599 -13.97 -9.13 11.53
N VAL A 600 -14.19 -9.83 12.64
CA VAL A 600 -15.32 -10.76 12.83
C VAL A 600 -16.70 -10.12 12.56
N PRO A 601 -17.02 -8.93 13.12
CA PRO A 601 -18.30 -8.26 12.84
C PRO A 601 -18.55 -8.02 11.34
N GLY A 602 -17.52 -7.67 10.58
CA GLY A 602 -17.64 -7.39 9.15
C GLY A 602 -17.94 -8.65 8.32
N VAL A 603 -17.42 -9.81 8.72
CA VAL A 603 -17.75 -11.09 8.08
C VAL A 603 -19.19 -11.50 8.41
N VAL A 604 -19.61 -11.34 9.67
CA VAL A 604 -20.99 -11.62 10.08
C VAL A 604 -21.98 -10.71 9.37
N GLU A 605 -21.65 -9.44 9.20
CA GLU A 605 -22.42 -8.49 8.39
C GLU A 605 -22.58 -8.97 6.94
N GLN A 606 -21.51 -9.47 6.33
CA GLN A 606 -21.59 -10.03 4.97
C GLN A 606 -22.55 -11.23 4.92
N SER A 607 -22.51 -12.12 5.91
CA SER A 607 -23.45 -13.24 5.98
C SER A 607 -24.90 -12.79 6.18
N VAL A 608 -25.13 -11.70 6.92
CA VAL A 608 -26.45 -11.07 7.02
C VAL A 608 -26.90 -10.54 5.66
N GLN A 609 -26.02 -9.87 4.91
CA GLN A 609 -26.32 -9.40 3.56
C GLN A 609 -26.64 -10.56 2.60
N GLU A 610 -25.86 -11.64 2.66
CA GLU A 610 -26.11 -12.86 1.88
C GLU A 610 -27.45 -13.49 2.24
N SER A 611 -27.80 -13.53 3.53
CA SER A 611 -29.10 -14.01 3.99
C SER A 611 -30.27 -13.19 3.43
N ILE A 612 -30.16 -11.85 3.45
CA ILE A 612 -31.16 -10.93 2.86
C ILE A 612 -31.29 -11.20 1.35
N SER A 613 -30.17 -11.32 0.66
CA SER A 613 -30.12 -11.62 -0.78
C SER A 613 -30.81 -12.94 -1.09
N ASN A 614 -30.48 -14.00 -0.35
CA ASN A 614 -31.04 -15.35 -0.53
C ASN A 614 -32.55 -15.41 -0.21
N ALA A 615 -32.96 -14.86 0.92
CA ALA A 615 -34.35 -14.94 1.39
C ALA A 615 -35.32 -14.15 0.50
N ARG A 616 -34.86 -13.03 -0.08
CA ARG A 616 -35.70 -12.11 -0.84
C ARG A 616 -35.43 -12.10 -2.35
N GLY A 617 -34.51 -12.94 -2.84
CA GLY A 617 -34.09 -12.96 -4.24
C GLY A 617 -33.48 -11.63 -4.71
N LEU A 618 -32.89 -10.87 -3.78
CA LEU A 618 -32.35 -9.54 -4.06
C LEU A 618 -30.93 -9.62 -4.61
N HIS A 619 -30.61 -8.74 -5.54
CA HIS A 619 -29.24 -8.52 -6.01
C HIS A 619 -28.33 -8.07 -4.84
N PRO A 620 -27.04 -8.45 -4.76
CA PRO A 620 -26.17 -8.12 -3.62
C PRO A 620 -26.12 -6.62 -3.27
N GLN A 621 -26.17 -5.73 -4.27
CA GLN A 621 -26.21 -4.28 -4.05
C GLN A 621 -27.52 -3.80 -3.42
N ALA A 622 -28.65 -4.41 -3.76
CA ALA A 622 -29.94 -4.08 -3.15
C ALA A 622 -29.98 -4.57 -1.70
N ALA A 623 -29.44 -5.77 -1.43
CA ALA A 623 -29.27 -6.28 -0.06
C ALA A 623 -28.33 -5.38 0.76
N ALA A 624 -27.25 -4.87 0.17
CA ALA A 624 -26.36 -3.90 0.82
C ALA A 624 -27.07 -2.59 1.17
N ALA A 625 -27.93 -2.08 0.27
CA ALA A 625 -28.68 -0.85 0.50
C ALA A 625 -29.67 -0.99 1.66
N GLU A 626 -30.38 -2.12 1.75
CA GLU A 626 -31.30 -2.38 2.87
C GLU A 626 -30.55 -2.56 4.20
N LEU A 627 -29.40 -3.24 4.17
CA LEU A 627 -28.54 -3.35 5.33
C LEU A 627 -28.02 -1.98 5.78
N ALA A 628 -27.68 -1.09 4.84
CA ALA A 628 -27.28 0.28 5.14
C ALA A 628 -28.44 1.09 5.76
N GLU A 629 -29.68 0.87 5.36
CA GLU A 629 -30.85 1.48 6.00
C GLU A 629 -31.02 1.00 7.45
N LEU A 630 -30.83 -0.30 7.72
CA LEU A 630 -30.88 -0.85 9.08
C LEU A 630 -29.80 -0.27 9.99
N LYS A 631 -28.63 0.06 9.43
CA LYS A 631 -27.50 0.70 10.09
C LYS A 631 -27.60 2.23 10.21
N SER A 632 -28.53 2.86 9.49
CA SER A 632 -28.60 4.31 9.43
C SER A 632 -29.07 4.90 10.76
N ASP A 633 -28.28 5.82 11.30
CA ASP A 633 -28.58 6.52 12.56
C ASP A 633 -29.26 7.86 12.21
N VAL A 634 -30.54 7.79 11.82
CA VAL A 634 -31.32 8.98 11.48
C VAL A 634 -31.75 9.69 12.77
N PRO A 635 -31.45 10.99 12.94
CA PRO A 635 -31.89 11.75 14.12
C PRO A 635 -33.40 11.61 14.35
N GLY A 636 -33.78 11.05 15.50
CA GLY A 636 -35.18 10.79 15.86
C GLY A 636 -35.70 9.38 15.57
N GLN A 637 -34.88 8.48 15.02
CA GLN A 637 -35.16 7.04 14.90
C GLN A 637 -34.23 6.23 15.81
N ALA A 638 -34.71 5.12 16.37
CA ALA A 638 -33.90 4.24 17.20
C ALA A 638 -32.94 3.40 16.32
N ASN A 639 -31.64 3.36 16.67
CA ASN A 639 -30.66 2.52 16.01
C ASN A 639 -31.07 1.03 16.10
N ARG A 640 -31.32 0.40 14.95
CA ARG A 640 -31.76 -0.99 14.84
C ARG A 640 -30.61 -1.98 14.63
N TRP A 641 -29.38 -1.49 14.49
CA TRP A 641 -28.16 -2.28 14.33
C TRP A 641 -27.20 -2.05 15.51
N ASN A 642 -27.24 -2.96 16.48
CA ASN A 642 -26.45 -2.88 17.71
C ASN A 642 -25.30 -3.90 17.64
N VAL A 643 -24.06 -3.49 17.89
CA VAL A 643 -22.85 -4.32 17.73
C VAL A 643 -21.91 -4.16 18.93
N GLU A 644 -22.03 -4.99 19.95
CA GLU A 644 -21.16 -4.97 21.11
C GLU A 644 -19.92 -5.87 20.92
N ALA A 645 -18.73 -5.27 20.76
CA ALA A 645 -17.49 -6.01 20.50
C ALA A 645 -16.25 -5.34 21.10
N PHE A 646 -15.53 -6.01 22.02
CA PHE A 646 -14.45 -5.39 22.81
C PHE A 646 -13.10 -6.13 22.81
N THR A 647 -13.06 -7.39 22.37
CA THR A 647 -11.88 -8.25 22.47
C THR A 647 -11.43 -8.75 21.10
N ARG A 648 -10.13 -8.64 20.82
CA ARG A 648 -9.49 -9.25 19.65
C ARG A 648 -9.12 -10.68 19.98
N GLU A 649 -9.65 -11.62 19.21
CA GLU A 649 -9.22 -13.01 19.28
C GLU A 649 -8.39 -13.36 18.04
N VAL A 650 -7.06 -13.26 18.18
CA VAL A 650 -6.10 -13.33 17.06
C VAL A 650 -6.26 -14.60 16.24
N ASP A 651 -6.53 -15.74 16.87
CA ASP A 651 -6.67 -17.04 16.18
C ASP A 651 -7.90 -17.06 15.25
N VAL A 652 -9.04 -16.56 15.73
CA VAL A 652 -10.29 -16.53 14.97
C VAL A 652 -10.23 -15.48 13.88
N GLU A 653 -9.64 -14.31 14.16
CA GLU A 653 -9.42 -13.29 13.13
C GLU A 653 -8.47 -13.76 12.04
N ASN A 654 -7.38 -14.45 12.36
CA ASN A 654 -6.47 -14.97 11.34
C ASN A 654 -7.14 -16.06 10.50
N LEU A 655 -7.87 -16.98 11.13
CA LEU A 655 -8.65 -18.00 10.41
C LEU A 655 -9.68 -17.36 9.47
N LEU A 656 -10.38 -16.31 9.93
CA LEU A 656 -11.37 -15.59 9.12
C LEU A 656 -10.73 -14.69 8.07
N LYS A 657 -9.54 -14.12 8.31
CA LYS A 657 -8.76 -13.43 7.26
C LYS A 657 -8.37 -14.40 6.16
N ASP A 658 -7.91 -15.59 6.51
CA ASP A 658 -7.58 -16.64 5.55
C ASP A 658 -8.84 -17.10 4.81
N TYR A 659 -9.97 -17.21 5.50
CA TYR A 659 -11.26 -17.54 4.90
C TYR A 659 -11.79 -16.44 3.98
N SER A 660 -11.73 -15.16 4.38
CA SER A 660 -12.12 -14.01 3.56
C SER A 660 -11.16 -13.80 2.40
N ALA A 661 -9.87 -14.04 2.57
CA ALA A 661 -8.89 -14.03 1.49
C ALA A 661 -9.21 -15.14 0.48
N LYS A 662 -9.50 -16.36 0.95
CA LYS A 662 -9.98 -17.46 0.11
C LYS A 662 -11.30 -17.11 -0.60
N ALA A 663 -12.29 -16.59 0.11
CA ALA A 663 -13.58 -16.19 -0.44
C ALA A 663 -13.50 -15.00 -1.41
N GLU A 664 -12.61 -14.02 -1.17
CA GLU A 664 -12.31 -12.94 -2.12
C GLU A 664 -11.57 -13.45 -3.36
N THR A 665 -10.73 -14.49 -3.22
CA THR A 665 -10.11 -15.15 -4.38
C THR A 665 -11.09 -16.03 -5.17
N GLU A 666 -12.21 -16.45 -4.55
CA GLU A 666 -13.23 -17.33 -5.14
C GLU A 666 -14.47 -16.60 -5.69
N LYS A 667 -14.69 -15.31 -5.34
CA LYS A 667 -15.74 -14.50 -5.95
C LYS A 667 -15.36 -14.15 -7.40
N PRO A 668 -16.23 -14.40 -8.40
CA PRO A 668 -16.00 -13.95 -9.77
C PRO A 668 -15.70 -12.45 -9.79
N LEU A 669 -14.60 -12.03 -10.41
CA LEU A 669 -14.19 -10.63 -10.46
C LEU A 669 -15.26 -9.72 -11.08
N ALA A 670 -16.12 -10.27 -11.95
CA ALA A 670 -17.29 -9.58 -12.47
C ALA A 670 -18.18 -8.97 -11.37
N ASN A 671 -18.31 -9.67 -10.23
CA ASN A 671 -19.11 -9.24 -9.08
C ASN A 671 -18.32 -8.28 -8.19
N VAL A 672 -17.00 -8.46 -8.07
CA VAL A 672 -16.12 -7.56 -7.31
C VAL A 672 -16.09 -6.15 -7.91
N PHE A 673 -16.09 -6.07 -9.25
CA PHE A 673 -16.03 -4.81 -9.98
C PHE A 673 -17.41 -4.30 -10.41
N GLU A 674 -18.48 -4.85 -9.86
CA GLU A 674 -19.83 -4.44 -10.22
C GLU A 674 -20.11 -2.98 -9.83
N GLY A 675 -20.71 -2.20 -10.74
CA GLY A 675 -20.92 -0.76 -10.55
C GLY A 675 -19.69 0.12 -10.79
N SER A 676 -18.54 -0.45 -11.17
CA SER A 676 -17.35 0.34 -11.52
C SER A 676 -17.59 1.22 -12.76
N LYS A 677 -17.08 2.46 -12.74
CA LYS A 677 -17.17 3.39 -13.88
C LYS A 677 -16.23 3.00 -15.03
N MET A 678 -15.16 2.27 -14.72
CA MET A 678 -14.20 1.71 -15.66
C MET A 678 -13.59 0.42 -15.06
N LEU A 679 -12.81 -0.33 -15.83
CA LEU A 679 -11.89 -1.33 -15.28
C LEU A 679 -10.62 -1.35 -16.11
N CYS A 680 -9.51 -0.89 -15.52
CA CYS A 680 -8.20 -0.95 -16.18
C CYS A 680 -7.13 -1.44 -15.21
N PHE A 681 -6.47 -2.53 -15.57
CA PHE A 681 -5.44 -3.18 -14.75
C PHE A 681 -4.13 -3.47 -15.49
N GLN A 682 -3.90 -2.80 -16.62
CA GLN A 682 -2.79 -3.11 -17.53
C GLN A 682 -1.41 -2.68 -17.02
N CYS A 683 -1.32 -1.84 -15.98
CA CYS A 683 -0.06 -1.36 -15.41
C CYS A 683 0.11 -1.80 -13.94
N GLU A 684 1.36 -1.85 -13.50
CA GLU A 684 1.74 -2.28 -12.14
C GLU A 684 1.05 -1.44 -11.05
N GLN A 685 0.93 -0.13 -11.26
CA GLN A 685 0.35 0.81 -10.29
C GLN A 685 -1.18 0.87 -10.34
N THR A 686 -1.83 -0.14 -10.92
CA THR A 686 -3.28 -0.22 -10.85
C THR A 686 -3.75 -0.21 -9.39
N PHE A 687 -4.93 0.38 -9.13
CA PHE A 687 -5.39 0.63 -7.76
C PHE A 687 -5.41 -0.66 -6.94
N GLN A 688 -4.70 -0.65 -5.81
CA GLN A 688 -4.53 -1.78 -4.89
C GLN A 688 -3.99 -3.06 -5.54
N ALA A 689 -3.27 -2.97 -6.67
CA ALA A 689 -2.85 -4.12 -7.47
C ALA A 689 -4.03 -5.03 -7.91
N LYS A 690 -5.24 -4.47 -8.01
CA LYS A 690 -6.46 -5.18 -8.45
C LYS A 690 -7.00 -4.60 -9.75
N GLY A 691 -7.24 -3.29 -9.80
CA GLY A 691 -7.88 -2.65 -10.95
C GLY A 691 -8.35 -1.23 -10.66
N CYS A 692 -8.15 -0.30 -11.59
CA CYS A 692 -8.68 1.06 -11.50
C CYS A 692 -10.16 1.07 -11.89
N THR A 693 -11.04 1.46 -10.96
CA THR A 693 -12.51 1.36 -11.13
C THR A 693 -13.24 2.70 -11.25
N THR A 694 -12.65 3.79 -10.76
CA THR A 694 -13.27 5.13 -10.75
C THR A 694 -12.47 6.15 -11.56
N ILE A 695 -11.14 6.12 -11.40
CA ILE A 695 -10.17 6.86 -12.19
C ILE A 695 -8.87 6.05 -12.17
N GLY A 696 -8.08 6.13 -13.23
CA GLY A 696 -6.75 5.54 -13.25
C GLY A 696 -5.81 6.26 -12.28
N VAL A 697 -4.93 5.52 -11.59
CA VAL A 697 -3.84 6.11 -10.81
C VAL A 697 -2.95 7.01 -11.68
N CYS A 698 -2.83 6.69 -12.97
CA CYS A 698 -2.16 7.52 -13.97
C CYS A 698 -2.93 8.78 -14.41
N GLY A 699 -4.13 9.02 -13.89
CA GLY A 699 -5.01 10.13 -14.29
C GLY A 699 -5.97 9.80 -15.44
N LYS A 700 -5.96 8.57 -15.98
CA LYS A 700 -6.88 8.16 -17.05
C LYS A 700 -8.33 8.20 -16.56
N THR A 701 -9.19 8.97 -17.23
CA THR A 701 -10.61 9.08 -16.89
C THR A 701 -11.40 7.85 -17.37
N PRO A 702 -12.61 7.59 -16.82
CA PRO A 702 -13.48 6.51 -17.31
C PRO A 702 -13.84 6.63 -18.79
N GLU A 703 -14.04 7.85 -19.29
CA GLU A 703 -14.34 8.12 -20.70
C GLU A 703 -13.18 7.71 -21.61
N VAL A 704 -11.96 8.17 -21.30
CA VAL A 704 -10.75 7.81 -22.05
C VAL A 704 -10.50 6.30 -21.97
N ALA A 705 -10.72 5.67 -20.81
CA ALA A 705 -10.59 4.22 -20.67
C ALA A 705 -11.57 3.47 -21.58
N ALA A 706 -12.84 3.86 -21.61
CA ALA A 706 -13.84 3.25 -22.46
C ALA A 706 -13.56 3.47 -23.96
N LEU A 707 -13.09 4.67 -24.33
CA LEU A 707 -12.65 4.94 -25.71
C LEU A 707 -11.48 4.05 -26.13
N GLN A 708 -10.49 3.85 -25.26
CA GLN A 708 -9.38 2.92 -25.53
C GLN A 708 -9.87 1.47 -25.66
N ASP A 709 -10.82 1.05 -24.83
CA ASP A 709 -11.44 -0.29 -24.94
C ASP A 709 -12.14 -0.47 -26.30
N LEU A 710 -12.88 0.55 -26.75
CA LEU A 710 -13.53 0.52 -28.06
C LEU A 710 -12.50 0.53 -29.21
N LEU A 711 -11.44 1.33 -29.10
CA LEU A 711 -10.38 1.36 -30.11
C LEU A 711 -9.74 -0.03 -30.26
N VAL A 712 -9.40 -0.69 -29.15
CA VAL A 712 -8.86 -2.06 -29.19
C VAL A 712 -9.86 -3.04 -29.82
N ASP A 713 -11.15 -2.91 -29.55
CA ASP A 713 -12.19 -3.72 -30.19
C ASP A 713 -12.26 -3.50 -31.72
N CYS A 714 -12.24 -2.24 -32.16
CA CYS A 714 -12.16 -1.90 -33.58
C CYS A 714 -10.89 -2.46 -34.24
N VAL A 715 -9.75 -2.39 -33.56
CA VAL A 715 -8.47 -2.91 -34.08
C VAL A 715 -8.48 -4.44 -34.18
N LYS A 716 -9.17 -5.16 -33.29
CA LYS A 716 -9.35 -6.61 -33.44
C LYS A 716 -10.11 -6.97 -34.72
N ARG A 717 -11.12 -6.18 -35.11
CA ARG A 717 -11.82 -6.35 -36.39
C ARG A 717 -10.87 -6.15 -37.57
N LEU A 718 -10.05 -5.11 -37.54
CA LEU A 718 -9.04 -4.86 -38.58
C LEU A 718 -8.03 -6.01 -38.67
N GLY A 719 -7.52 -6.46 -37.52
CA GLY A 719 -6.61 -7.60 -37.42
C GLY A 719 -7.20 -8.87 -38.01
N TRP A 720 -8.48 -9.14 -37.75
CA TRP A 720 -9.18 -10.30 -38.32
C TRP A 720 -9.24 -10.24 -39.86
N TYR A 721 -9.67 -9.13 -40.46
CA TYR A 721 -9.70 -9.03 -41.92
C TYR A 721 -8.30 -9.15 -42.53
N ASN A 722 -7.30 -8.51 -41.94
CA ASN A 722 -5.92 -8.63 -42.39
C ASN A 722 -5.41 -10.07 -42.33
N HIS A 723 -5.71 -10.78 -41.24
CA HIS A 723 -5.35 -12.19 -41.09
C HIS A 723 -6.05 -13.07 -42.14
N GLN A 724 -7.37 -12.96 -42.29
CA GLN A 724 -8.14 -13.75 -43.26
C GLN A 724 -7.66 -13.54 -44.70
N ILE A 725 -7.36 -12.29 -45.07
CA ILE A 725 -6.82 -11.95 -46.40
C ILE A 725 -5.50 -12.69 -46.66
N ARG A 726 -4.58 -12.73 -45.68
CA ARG A 726 -3.29 -13.41 -45.82
C ARG A 726 -3.44 -14.92 -45.91
N GLN A 727 -4.28 -15.52 -45.07
CA GLN A 727 -4.54 -16.96 -45.10
C GLN A 727 -5.13 -17.39 -46.46
N LEU A 728 -6.07 -16.59 -46.96
CA LEU A 728 -6.71 -16.84 -48.25
C LEU A 728 -5.71 -16.72 -49.41
N ALA A 729 -4.91 -15.66 -49.42
CA ALA A 729 -3.88 -15.43 -50.44
C ALA A 729 -2.82 -16.55 -50.46
N GLY A 730 -2.32 -16.97 -49.29
CA GLY A 730 -1.32 -18.04 -49.19
C GLY A 730 -1.83 -19.41 -49.64
N SER A 731 -3.13 -19.69 -49.48
CA SER A 731 -3.73 -20.97 -49.87
C SER A 731 -3.87 -21.19 -51.39
N LYS A 732 -3.84 -20.12 -52.20
CA LYS A 732 -4.03 -20.18 -53.67
C LYS A 732 -3.19 -19.13 -54.41
N GLN A 733 -1.86 -19.17 -54.22
CA GLN A 733 -0.90 -18.22 -54.84
C GLN A 733 -1.08 -18.08 -56.36
N SER A 734 -1.49 -19.13 -57.07
CA SER A 734 -1.70 -19.14 -58.53
C SER A 734 -2.91 -18.33 -59.01
N ALA A 735 -3.81 -17.91 -58.11
CA ALA A 735 -5.03 -17.16 -58.44
C ALA A 735 -4.91 -15.64 -58.12
N VAL A 736 -3.78 -15.19 -57.58
CA VAL A 736 -3.55 -13.81 -57.17
C VAL A 736 -2.87 -13.05 -58.31
N THR A 737 -3.52 -12.00 -58.84
CA THR A 737 -2.88 -11.13 -59.85
C THR A 737 -1.82 -10.23 -59.20
N PRO A 738 -0.84 -9.70 -59.95
CA PRO A 738 0.16 -8.77 -59.40
C PRO A 738 -0.43 -7.55 -58.70
N GLU A 739 -1.53 -7.00 -59.22
CA GLU A 739 -2.24 -5.85 -58.63
C GLU A 739 -2.90 -6.23 -57.30
N LEU A 740 -3.47 -7.45 -57.24
CA LEU A 740 -4.10 -7.97 -56.03
C LEU A 740 -3.06 -8.36 -54.98
N ASP A 741 -1.93 -8.92 -55.39
CA ASP A 741 -0.78 -9.20 -54.52
C ASP A 741 -0.22 -7.91 -53.91
N ALA A 742 -0.10 -6.84 -54.71
CA ALA A 742 0.27 -5.51 -54.21
C ALA A 742 -0.77 -4.97 -53.20
N ALA A 743 -2.06 -5.17 -53.46
CA ALA A 743 -3.13 -4.74 -52.56
C ALA A 743 -3.20 -5.57 -51.25
N ILE A 744 -2.85 -6.85 -51.30
CA ILE A 744 -2.71 -7.71 -50.12
C ILE A 744 -1.54 -7.23 -49.26
N LYS A 745 -0.42 -6.88 -49.88
CA LYS A 745 0.82 -6.41 -49.26
C LYS A 745 0.78 -4.95 -48.79
N LEU A 746 -0.31 -4.21 -49.02
CA LEU A 746 -0.50 -2.83 -48.56
C LEU A 746 -0.22 -2.70 -47.05
N ARG A 747 0.92 -2.09 -46.73
CA ARG A 747 1.45 -1.91 -45.36
C ARG A 747 0.72 -0.87 -44.53
N ASP A 748 -0.10 -0.02 -45.15
CA ASP A 748 -0.72 1.11 -44.46
C ASP A 748 -1.62 0.66 -43.31
N SER A 749 -2.45 -0.37 -43.55
CA SER A 749 -3.33 -0.92 -42.50
C SER A 749 -2.56 -1.63 -41.38
N ASP A 750 -1.41 -2.23 -41.69
CA ASP A 750 -0.52 -2.85 -40.70
C ASP A 750 0.11 -1.79 -39.79
N ARG A 751 0.69 -0.76 -40.40
CA ARG A 751 1.29 0.38 -39.66
C ARG A 751 0.25 1.08 -38.81
N PHE A 752 -0.95 1.28 -39.35
CA PHE A 752 -2.06 1.88 -38.59
C PHE A 752 -2.50 1.00 -37.41
N THR A 753 -2.48 -0.33 -37.57
CA THR A 753 -2.76 -1.28 -36.49
C THR A 753 -1.76 -1.14 -35.36
N LEU A 754 -0.46 -1.04 -35.67
CA LEU A 754 0.58 -0.82 -34.66
C LEU A 754 0.35 0.49 -33.90
N LEU A 755 0.18 1.60 -34.62
CA LEU A 755 0.00 2.92 -34.03
C LEU A 755 -1.28 3.00 -33.17
N SER A 756 -2.36 2.34 -33.60
CA SER A 756 -3.62 2.27 -32.85
C SER A 756 -3.49 1.46 -31.56
N LEU A 757 -2.70 0.38 -31.54
CA LEU A 757 -2.41 -0.34 -30.30
C LEU A 757 -1.50 0.49 -29.40
N PHE A 758 -0.47 1.13 -29.97
CA PHE A 758 0.48 1.98 -29.25
C PHE A 758 -0.25 3.11 -28.52
N SER A 759 -1.20 3.80 -29.15
CA SER A 759 -1.94 4.90 -28.52
C SER A 759 -2.70 4.49 -27.24
N THR A 760 -2.94 3.20 -27.02
CA THR A 760 -3.62 2.66 -25.83
C THR A 760 -2.69 2.12 -24.74
N LEU A 761 -1.36 2.27 -24.90
CA LEU A 761 -0.41 2.01 -23.81
C LEU A 761 -0.59 2.99 -22.65
N THR A 762 -0.08 2.60 -21.50
CA THR A 762 -0.09 3.42 -20.28
C THR A 762 0.74 4.67 -20.52
N ASN A 763 0.14 5.83 -20.19
CA ASN A 763 0.77 7.15 -20.33
C ASN A 763 1.14 7.54 -21.78
N VAL A 764 0.38 7.07 -22.78
CA VAL A 764 0.53 7.50 -24.19
C VAL A 764 -0.52 8.55 -24.55
N ASN A 765 -1.80 8.17 -24.62
CA ASN A 765 -2.85 9.05 -25.14
C ASN A 765 -4.02 9.20 -24.14
N PHE A 766 -4.28 10.43 -23.73
CA PHE A 766 -5.36 10.84 -22.83
C PHE A 766 -6.38 11.76 -23.52
N ASP A 767 -6.25 11.98 -24.83
CA ASP A 767 -7.08 12.91 -25.58
C ASP A 767 -8.28 12.19 -26.25
N PRO A 768 -9.52 12.46 -25.81
CA PRO A 768 -10.71 11.84 -26.38
C PRO A 768 -10.86 12.06 -27.88
N ASP A 769 -10.52 13.24 -28.40
CA ASP A 769 -10.64 13.57 -29.83
C ASP A 769 -9.59 12.81 -30.65
N SER A 770 -8.36 12.72 -30.12
CA SER A 770 -7.30 11.91 -30.74
C SER A 770 -7.70 10.43 -30.82
N ILE A 771 -8.23 9.86 -29.73
CA ILE A 771 -8.66 8.46 -29.71
C ILE A 771 -9.86 8.23 -30.64
N ARG A 772 -10.79 9.19 -30.74
CA ARG A 772 -11.87 9.18 -31.72
C ARG A 772 -11.34 9.11 -33.14
N ASP A 773 -10.32 9.91 -33.47
CA ASP A 773 -9.71 9.90 -34.81
C ASP A 773 -9.08 8.54 -35.14
N TYR A 774 -8.45 7.88 -34.16
CA TYR A 774 -7.97 6.50 -34.33
C TYR A 774 -9.12 5.52 -34.61
N ILE A 775 -10.23 5.60 -33.86
CA ILE A 775 -11.41 4.73 -34.07
C ILE A 775 -11.96 4.90 -35.50
N VAL A 776 -12.10 6.15 -35.96
CA VAL A 776 -12.58 6.46 -37.31
C VAL A 776 -11.59 5.96 -38.37
N GLY A 777 -10.29 6.17 -38.17
CA GLY A 777 -9.25 5.65 -39.06
C GLY A 777 -9.26 4.12 -39.16
N THR A 778 -9.40 3.42 -38.03
CA THR A 778 -9.52 1.95 -38.03
C THR A 778 -10.74 1.50 -38.81
N ARG A 779 -11.89 2.18 -38.66
CA ARG A 779 -13.13 1.88 -39.40
C ARG A 779 -12.95 2.03 -40.92
N ASN A 780 -12.26 3.08 -41.36
CA ASN A 780 -12.00 3.30 -42.78
C ASN A 780 -11.17 2.15 -43.35
N HIS A 781 -10.08 1.77 -42.67
CA HIS A 781 -9.30 0.60 -43.07
C HIS A 781 -10.11 -0.70 -43.03
N VAL A 782 -10.94 -0.94 -42.01
CA VAL A 782 -11.81 -2.12 -41.97
C VAL A 782 -12.74 -2.17 -43.19
N THR A 783 -13.28 -1.04 -43.63
CA THR A 783 -14.16 -0.96 -44.80
C THR A 783 -13.41 -1.36 -46.08
N GLU A 784 -12.21 -0.82 -46.27
CA GLU A 784 -11.34 -1.15 -47.41
C GLU A 784 -10.93 -2.62 -47.42
N ARG A 785 -10.49 -3.14 -46.26
CA ARG A 785 -10.05 -4.54 -46.12
C ARG A 785 -11.20 -5.53 -46.24
N CYS A 786 -12.39 -5.19 -45.74
CA CYS A 786 -13.59 -6.01 -45.93
C CYS A 786 -13.92 -6.19 -47.41
N LYS A 787 -13.93 -5.09 -48.19
CA LYS A 787 -14.14 -5.15 -49.64
C LYS A 787 -13.09 -6.02 -50.34
N LEU A 788 -11.82 -5.83 -49.99
CA LEU A 788 -10.72 -6.64 -50.54
C LEU A 788 -10.89 -8.13 -50.21
N TYR A 789 -11.26 -8.48 -48.97
CA TYR A 789 -11.53 -9.86 -48.57
C TYR A 789 -12.68 -10.49 -49.36
N GLN A 790 -13.77 -9.75 -49.57
CA GLN A 790 -14.90 -10.19 -50.38
C GLN A 790 -14.51 -10.46 -51.84
N ASP A 791 -13.73 -9.56 -52.43
CA ASP A 791 -13.27 -9.72 -53.80
C ASP A 791 -12.29 -10.90 -53.93
N LEU A 792 -11.42 -11.11 -52.93
CA LEU A 792 -10.57 -12.30 -52.85
C LEU A 792 -11.37 -13.59 -52.71
N CYS A 793 -12.43 -13.62 -51.88
CA CYS A 793 -13.29 -14.79 -51.76
C CYS A 793 -13.93 -15.17 -53.10
N LYS A 794 -14.43 -14.17 -53.85
CA LYS A 794 -14.99 -14.37 -55.19
C LYS A 794 -13.96 -14.95 -56.16
N VAL A 795 -12.76 -14.37 -56.21
CA VAL A 795 -11.69 -14.80 -57.12
C VAL A 795 -11.16 -16.19 -56.78
N THR A 796 -11.04 -16.51 -55.49
CA THR A 796 -10.52 -17.80 -55.01
C THR A 796 -11.59 -18.89 -54.91
N GLY A 797 -12.87 -18.55 -55.12
CA GLY A 797 -14.00 -19.48 -54.98
C GLY A 797 -14.24 -19.96 -53.55
N GLN A 798 -13.77 -19.22 -52.54
CA GLN A 798 -13.98 -19.52 -51.12
C GLN A 798 -15.23 -18.81 -50.61
N LYS A 799 -15.91 -19.42 -49.64
CA LYS A 799 -17.07 -18.81 -49.00
C LYS A 799 -16.60 -17.70 -48.05
N GLU A 800 -17.24 -16.54 -48.13
CA GLU A 800 -16.98 -15.43 -47.22
C GLU A 800 -17.37 -15.83 -45.78
N GLU A 801 -16.42 -15.70 -44.86
CA GLU A 801 -16.67 -15.80 -43.42
C GLU A 801 -17.04 -14.42 -42.85
N GLN A 802 -17.82 -14.41 -41.76
CA GLN A 802 -18.15 -13.17 -41.06
C GLN A 802 -17.23 -12.96 -39.87
N CYS A 803 -16.77 -11.72 -39.67
CA CYS A 803 -16.04 -11.32 -38.48
C CYS A 803 -16.85 -11.67 -37.21
N PRO A 804 -16.27 -12.36 -36.21
CA PRO A 804 -16.99 -12.84 -35.02
C PRO A 804 -17.66 -11.74 -34.17
N ILE A 805 -17.19 -10.50 -34.28
CA ILE A 805 -17.69 -9.35 -33.53
C ILE A 805 -18.32 -8.29 -34.43
N ARG A 806 -19.32 -7.57 -33.92
CA ARG A 806 -20.06 -6.51 -34.63
C ARG A 806 -19.36 -5.15 -34.56
N ASP A 807 -19.71 -4.23 -35.45
CA ASP A 807 -19.18 -2.85 -35.40
C ASP A 807 -20.03 -2.03 -34.45
N LEU A 808 -19.53 -1.78 -33.24
CA LEU A 808 -20.24 -0.93 -32.29
C LEU A 808 -20.04 0.56 -32.54
N SER A 809 -19.01 0.92 -33.30
CA SER A 809 -18.67 2.31 -33.60
C SER A 809 -19.58 2.89 -34.70
N GLY A 810 -20.04 2.07 -35.65
CA GLY A 810 -21.03 2.44 -36.67
C GLY A 810 -20.59 3.65 -37.49
N THR A 811 -21.40 4.72 -37.53
CA THR A 811 -21.05 6.01 -38.15
C THR A 811 -20.76 7.10 -37.12
N ILE A 812 -20.64 6.75 -35.83
CA ILE A 812 -20.53 7.68 -34.71
C ILE A 812 -19.15 8.36 -34.74
N THR A 813 -19.14 9.68 -34.51
CA THR A 813 -17.93 10.52 -34.44
C THR A 813 -17.81 11.35 -33.16
N ASP A 814 -18.85 11.33 -32.31
CA ASP A 814 -18.85 11.98 -31.00
C ASP A 814 -18.11 11.10 -29.97
N PRO A 815 -17.05 11.61 -29.30
CA PRO A 815 -16.26 10.84 -28.34
C PRO A 815 -17.08 10.33 -27.15
N ALA A 816 -18.03 11.11 -26.62
CA ALA A 816 -18.83 10.69 -25.47
C ALA A 816 -19.78 9.54 -25.84
N ILE A 817 -20.39 9.58 -27.03
CA ILE A 817 -21.24 8.49 -27.51
C ILE A 817 -20.40 7.23 -27.79
N LEU A 818 -19.20 7.38 -28.35
CA LEU A 818 -18.27 6.26 -28.54
C LEU A 818 -17.85 5.64 -27.21
N ALA A 819 -17.60 6.45 -26.17
CA ALA A 819 -17.28 5.94 -24.84
C ALA A 819 -18.38 5.04 -24.27
N GLU A 820 -19.67 5.36 -24.49
CA GLU A 820 -20.77 4.48 -24.08
C GLU A 820 -20.74 3.12 -24.80
N LYS A 821 -20.27 3.06 -26.05
CA LYS A 821 -20.06 1.79 -26.77
C LYS A 821 -18.86 1.03 -26.21
N GLY A 822 -17.79 1.73 -25.83
CA GLY A 822 -16.60 1.15 -25.21
C GLY A 822 -16.89 0.38 -23.93
N LYS A 823 -17.82 0.87 -23.10
CA LYS A 823 -18.25 0.17 -21.87
C LYS A 823 -18.81 -1.23 -22.11
N LEU A 824 -19.28 -1.53 -23.32
CA LEU A 824 -19.84 -2.83 -23.70
C LEU A 824 -18.77 -3.87 -24.05
N VAL A 825 -17.54 -3.44 -24.35
CA VAL A 825 -16.44 -4.29 -24.86
C VAL A 825 -15.19 -4.29 -23.98
N GLY A 826 -15.16 -3.45 -22.95
CA GLY A 826 -14.07 -3.39 -21.99
C GLY A 826 -13.88 -4.65 -21.16
N VAL A 827 -12.79 -4.68 -20.38
CA VAL A 827 -12.37 -5.85 -19.58
C VAL A 827 -13.47 -6.36 -18.65
N LEU A 828 -14.23 -5.45 -18.04
CA LEU A 828 -15.35 -5.81 -17.16
C LEU A 828 -16.44 -6.60 -17.88
N ALA A 829 -16.73 -6.27 -19.15
CA ALA A 829 -17.68 -7.00 -19.95
C ALA A 829 -17.19 -8.43 -20.23
N LYS A 830 -15.89 -8.62 -20.45
CA LYS A 830 -15.29 -9.96 -20.64
C LYS A 830 -15.37 -10.85 -19.41
N PHE A 831 -15.13 -10.30 -18.22
CA PHE A 831 -15.29 -11.05 -16.97
C PHE A 831 -16.74 -11.55 -16.80
N ARG A 832 -17.74 -10.79 -17.27
CA ARG A 832 -19.16 -11.20 -17.22
C ARG A 832 -19.47 -12.33 -18.21
N THR A 833 -18.82 -12.37 -19.37
CA THR A 833 -19.17 -13.33 -20.45
C THR A 833 -18.40 -14.64 -20.37
N VAL A 834 -17.09 -14.61 -20.07
CA VAL A 834 -16.21 -15.80 -20.12
C VAL A 834 -16.26 -16.63 -18.83
N LYS A 835 -16.63 -16.02 -17.69
CA LYS A 835 -16.78 -16.65 -16.35
C LYS A 835 -15.56 -17.46 -15.84
N ASN A 836 -14.41 -17.39 -16.51
CA ASN A 836 -13.12 -17.91 -16.06
C ASN A 836 -12.12 -16.76 -15.97
N ASP A 837 -11.87 -16.30 -14.76
CA ASP A 837 -11.03 -15.13 -14.51
C ASP A 837 -9.56 -15.33 -14.92
N VAL A 838 -9.06 -16.57 -14.87
CA VAL A 838 -7.69 -16.92 -15.28
C VAL A 838 -7.52 -16.72 -16.77
N VAL A 839 -8.46 -17.26 -17.56
CA VAL A 839 -8.45 -17.14 -19.02
C VAL A 839 -8.61 -15.69 -19.46
N VAL A 840 -9.53 -14.93 -18.83
CA VAL A 840 -9.69 -13.49 -19.11
C VAL A 840 -8.40 -12.73 -18.79
N GLY A 841 -7.78 -12.98 -17.64
CA GLY A 841 -6.52 -12.34 -17.25
C GLY A 841 -5.38 -12.60 -18.24
N LEU A 842 -5.19 -13.85 -18.67
CA LEU A 842 -4.15 -14.23 -19.62
C LEU A 842 -4.43 -13.78 -21.06
N SER A 843 -5.70 -13.74 -21.47
CA SER A 843 -6.06 -13.18 -22.78
C SER A 843 -5.93 -11.65 -22.83
N GLU A 844 -6.13 -10.95 -21.71
CA GLU A 844 -5.75 -9.54 -21.57
C GLU A 844 -4.22 -9.35 -21.57
N MET A 845 -3.47 -10.23 -20.91
CA MET A 845 -2.00 -10.24 -20.98
C MET A 845 -1.49 -10.32 -22.42
N LEU A 846 -2.15 -11.09 -23.29
CA LEU A 846 -1.81 -11.15 -24.72
C LEU A 846 -2.02 -9.79 -25.40
N VAL A 847 -3.17 -9.14 -25.17
CA VAL A 847 -3.42 -7.79 -25.70
C VAL A 847 -2.36 -6.80 -25.20
N TYR A 848 -1.93 -6.90 -23.94
CA TYR A 848 -0.87 -6.06 -23.37
C TYR A 848 0.49 -6.35 -23.99
N GLY A 849 0.83 -7.62 -24.23
CA GLY A 849 2.02 -7.99 -25.00
C GLY A 849 2.01 -7.40 -26.41
N LEU A 850 0.88 -7.49 -27.12
CA LEU A 850 0.70 -6.92 -28.46
C LEU A 850 0.90 -5.40 -28.49
N LYS A 851 0.43 -4.69 -27.45
CA LYS A 851 0.70 -3.25 -27.31
C LYS A 851 2.21 -2.98 -27.25
N GLY A 852 2.94 -3.74 -26.41
CA GLY A 852 4.41 -3.61 -26.31
C GLY A 852 5.13 -3.90 -27.63
N VAL A 853 4.76 -5.00 -28.31
CA VAL A 853 5.26 -5.34 -29.65
C VAL A 853 4.99 -4.21 -30.63
N ALA A 854 3.78 -3.67 -30.65
CA ALA A 854 3.38 -2.61 -31.56
C ALA A 854 4.20 -1.33 -31.36
N ALA A 855 4.52 -0.96 -30.12
CA ALA A 855 5.37 0.19 -29.84
C ALA A 855 6.78 0.02 -30.43
N TYR A 856 7.42 -1.13 -30.21
CA TYR A 856 8.76 -1.37 -30.75
C TYR A 856 8.76 -1.50 -32.28
N ALA A 857 7.74 -2.14 -32.85
CA ALA A 857 7.61 -2.29 -34.29
C ALA A 857 7.39 -0.95 -34.99
N ASP A 858 6.61 -0.04 -34.39
CA ASP A 858 6.39 1.32 -34.91
C ASP A 858 7.72 2.10 -34.99
N HIS A 859 8.55 2.04 -33.94
CA HIS A 859 9.88 2.65 -33.94
C HIS A 859 10.78 2.09 -35.04
N ALA A 860 10.77 0.76 -35.25
CA ALA A 860 11.55 0.13 -36.30
C ALA A 860 11.12 0.62 -37.70
N VAL A 861 9.80 0.70 -37.93
CA VAL A 861 9.22 1.19 -39.19
C VAL A 861 9.61 2.64 -39.46
N LEU A 862 9.60 3.51 -38.44
CA LEU A 862 10.04 4.90 -38.57
C LEU A 862 11.52 5.02 -38.96
N MET A 863 12.34 4.04 -38.55
CA MET A 863 13.74 3.89 -38.95
C MET A 863 13.92 3.17 -40.30
N GLY A 864 12.83 2.83 -40.99
CA GLY A 864 12.84 2.15 -42.28
C GLY A 864 13.19 0.66 -42.20
N GLU A 865 13.03 0.03 -41.03
CA GLU A 865 13.20 -1.42 -40.83
C GLU A 865 11.84 -2.07 -40.58
N GLU A 866 11.55 -3.18 -41.25
CA GLU A 866 10.30 -3.92 -41.05
C GLU A 866 10.49 -5.43 -41.28
N ASP A 867 9.76 -6.26 -40.52
CA ASP A 867 9.72 -7.71 -40.72
C ASP A 867 8.26 -8.17 -40.82
N ILE A 868 7.93 -8.84 -41.93
CA ILE A 868 6.57 -9.32 -42.24
C ILE A 868 6.00 -10.20 -41.12
N ARG A 869 6.83 -11.02 -40.47
CA ARG A 869 6.41 -11.96 -39.43
C ARG A 869 5.78 -11.26 -38.23
N ILE A 870 6.23 -10.04 -37.93
CA ILE A 870 5.70 -9.22 -36.84
C ILE A 870 4.24 -8.84 -37.14
N PHE A 871 3.99 -8.30 -38.34
CA PHE A 871 2.64 -7.90 -38.73
C PHE A 871 1.70 -9.10 -38.84
N ASP A 872 2.18 -10.19 -39.43
CA ASP A 872 1.39 -11.43 -39.57
C ASP A 872 0.94 -11.92 -38.20
N PHE A 873 1.86 -12.00 -37.23
CA PHE A 873 1.56 -12.39 -35.87
C PHE A 873 0.61 -11.42 -35.16
N VAL A 874 0.83 -10.09 -35.24
CA VAL A 874 -0.04 -9.12 -34.58
C VAL A 874 -1.48 -9.26 -35.06
N ASN A 875 -1.69 -9.41 -36.36
CA ASN A 875 -3.02 -9.60 -36.92
C ASN A 875 -3.63 -10.97 -36.57
N GLU A 876 -2.83 -12.05 -36.56
CA GLU A 876 -3.24 -13.38 -36.09
C GLU A 876 -3.68 -13.37 -34.62
N ALA A 877 -2.89 -12.76 -33.73
CA ALA A 877 -3.19 -12.70 -32.31
C ALA A 877 -4.44 -11.84 -32.04
N LEU A 878 -4.63 -10.73 -32.77
CA LEU A 878 -5.86 -9.95 -32.72
C LEU A 878 -7.08 -10.77 -33.16
N ALA A 879 -6.97 -11.52 -34.26
CA ALA A 879 -8.01 -12.42 -34.75
C ALA A 879 -8.32 -13.53 -33.72
N PHE A 880 -7.28 -14.09 -33.08
CA PHE A 880 -7.41 -15.08 -32.02
C PHE A 880 -8.20 -14.54 -30.83
N THR A 881 -7.96 -13.29 -30.41
CA THR A 881 -8.63 -12.70 -29.22
C THR A 881 -10.14 -12.54 -29.35
N ILE A 882 -10.69 -12.67 -30.56
CA ILE A 882 -12.14 -12.62 -30.83
C ILE A 882 -12.69 -13.96 -31.34
N SER A 883 -11.84 -14.98 -31.43
CA SER A 883 -12.24 -16.33 -31.80
C SER A 883 -12.76 -17.11 -30.58
N PRO A 884 -13.54 -18.19 -30.77
CA PRO A 884 -13.94 -19.06 -29.66
C PRO A 884 -12.76 -19.68 -28.89
N ASP A 885 -11.62 -19.85 -29.58
CA ASP A 885 -10.40 -20.46 -29.04
C ASP A 885 -9.75 -19.65 -27.92
N VAL A 886 -10.06 -18.35 -27.80
CA VAL A 886 -9.58 -17.51 -26.69
C VAL A 886 -10.08 -18.00 -25.32
N ASN A 887 -11.13 -18.83 -25.28
CA ASN A 887 -11.66 -19.41 -24.04
C ASN A 887 -10.89 -20.66 -23.58
N ASP A 888 -9.97 -21.17 -24.41
CA ASP A 888 -9.12 -22.32 -24.07
C ASP A 888 -7.79 -21.84 -23.48
N LEU A 889 -7.54 -22.21 -22.22
CA LEU A 889 -6.34 -21.82 -21.48
C LEU A 889 -5.03 -22.21 -22.19
N ASN A 890 -4.94 -23.43 -22.74
CA ASN A 890 -3.72 -23.91 -23.37
C ASN A 890 -3.45 -23.18 -24.69
N LYS A 891 -4.50 -22.89 -25.47
CA LYS A 891 -4.35 -22.08 -26.69
C LYS A 891 -3.92 -20.65 -26.37
N VAL A 892 -4.47 -20.06 -25.31
CA VAL A 892 -4.04 -18.72 -24.84
C VAL A 892 -2.56 -18.73 -24.44
N ILE A 893 -2.11 -19.73 -23.67
CA ILE A 893 -0.69 -19.87 -23.30
C ILE A 893 0.20 -20.01 -24.54
N GLY A 894 -0.20 -20.84 -25.52
CA GLY A 894 0.53 -20.97 -26.79
C GLY A 894 0.68 -19.63 -27.52
N MET A 895 -0.40 -18.83 -27.57
CA MET A 895 -0.37 -17.51 -28.19
C MET A 895 0.49 -16.49 -27.41
N LEU A 896 0.55 -16.58 -26.08
CA LEU A 896 1.44 -15.77 -25.24
C LEU A 896 2.91 -16.07 -25.53
N LEU A 897 3.29 -17.34 -25.66
CA LEU A 897 4.67 -17.73 -26.01
C LEU A 897 5.03 -17.28 -27.43
N LYS A 898 4.10 -17.39 -28.38
CA LYS A 898 4.29 -16.86 -29.75
C LYS A 898 4.41 -15.33 -29.76
N CYS A 899 3.72 -14.64 -28.85
CA CYS A 899 3.91 -13.19 -28.65
C CYS A 899 5.33 -12.87 -28.17
N GLY A 900 5.89 -13.69 -27.29
CA GLY A 900 7.28 -13.57 -26.84
C GLY A 900 8.29 -13.73 -27.98
N GLU A 901 8.07 -14.69 -28.88
CA GLU A 901 8.86 -14.89 -30.10
C GLU A 901 8.78 -13.68 -31.04
N ALA A 902 7.56 -13.23 -31.35
CA ALA A 902 7.34 -12.07 -32.21
C ALA A 902 7.98 -10.79 -31.63
N ASN A 903 7.94 -10.62 -30.31
CA ASN A 903 8.62 -9.51 -29.66
C ASN A 903 10.15 -9.61 -29.75
N LEU A 904 10.73 -10.81 -29.69
CA LEU A 904 12.17 -11.01 -29.90
C LEU A 904 12.60 -10.54 -31.29
N ILE A 905 11.85 -10.94 -32.33
CA ILE A 905 12.05 -10.49 -33.72
C ILE A 905 11.90 -8.97 -33.81
N THR A 906 10.89 -8.42 -33.13
CA THR A 906 10.63 -6.98 -33.14
C THR A 906 11.77 -6.17 -32.53
N MET A 907 12.29 -6.59 -31.37
CA MET A 907 13.43 -5.92 -30.74
C MET A 907 14.71 -6.08 -31.57
N GLU A 908 14.93 -7.21 -32.25
CA GLU A 908 16.03 -7.37 -33.21
C GLU A 908 15.91 -6.36 -34.38
N THR A 909 14.73 -6.25 -34.97
CA THR A 909 14.46 -5.31 -36.08
C THR A 909 14.65 -3.86 -35.63
N LEU A 910 14.18 -3.51 -34.43
CA LEU A 910 14.42 -2.18 -33.84
C LEU A 910 15.91 -1.92 -33.56
N HIS A 911 16.64 -2.92 -33.05
CA HIS A 911 18.09 -2.82 -32.85
C HIS A 911 18.82 -2.50 -34.17
N LYS A 912 18.47 -3.19 -35.27
CA LYS A 912 18.99 -2.90 -36.61
C LYS A 912 18.69 -1.46 -37.05
N GLY A 913 17.46 -0.98 -36.77
CA GLY A 913 17.04 0.39 -37.07
C GLY A 913 17.88 1.42 -36.32
N ASN A 914 18.00 1.27 -35.00
CA ASN A 914 18.78 2.19 -34.15
C ASN A 914 20.28 2.16 -34.47
N ALA A 915 20.83 1.00 -34.82
CA ALA A 915 22.24 0.84 -35.18
C ALA A 915 22.66 1.67 -36.41
N LYS A 916 21.71 2.18 -37.21
CA LYS A 916 21.99 3.14 -38.31
C LYS A 916 22.66 4.42 -37.82
N HIS A 917 22.47 4.79 -36.54
CA HIS A 917 23.15 5.91 -35.89
C HIS A 917 24.60 5.58 -35.45
N GLY A 918 25.12 4.41 -35.85
CA GLY A 918 26.43 3.89 -35.47
C GLY A 918 26.36 2.97 -34.26
N THR A 919 27.36 2.09 -34.14
CA THR A 919 27.49 1.23 -32.96
C THR A 919 27.60 2.08 -31.69
N GLN A 920 26.84 1.72 -30.66
CA GLN A 920 26.94 2.40 -29.36
C GLN A 920 28.39 2.38 -28.87
N SER A 921 28.81 3.47 -28.26
CA SER A 921 30.17 3.62 -27.74
C SER A 921 30.15 4.29 -26.37
N PRO A 922 31.01 3.89 -25.42
CA PRO A 922 31.02 4.43 -24.07
C PRO A 922 31.12 5.95 -24.08
N HIS A 923 30.20 6.61 -23.39
CA HIS A 923 30.15 8.06 -23.31
C HIS A 923 29.70 8.52 -21.92
N VAL A 924 30.22 9.67 -21.48
CA VAL A 924 29.88 10.30 -20.22
C VAL A 924 28.95 11.47 -20.49
N VAL A 925 27.69 11.33 -20.12
CA VAL A 925 26.64 12.32 -20.37
C VAL A 925 26.63 13.35 -19.24
N PRO A 926 26.77 14.66 -19.54
CA PRO A 926 26.63 15.70 -18.53
C PRO A 926 25.17 15.92 -18.13
N ILE A 927 24.96 16.13 -16.83
CA ILE A 927 23.66 16.52 -16.24
C ILE A 927 23.65 18.02 -15.87
N ALA A 928 24.79 18.70 -15.93
CA ALA A 928 24.81 20.13 -15.70
C ALA A 928 24.11 20.88 -16.86
N PRO A 929 23.37 21.97 -16.59
CA PRO A 929 22.87 22.84 -17.65
C PRO A 929 24.01 23.48 -18.44
N SER A 930 23.83 23.54 -19.75
CA SER A 930 24.60 24.34 -20.70
C SER A 930 23.83 25.63 -21.04
N PRO A 931 24.46 26.82 -20.91
CA PRO A 931 23.84 28.10 -21.25
C PRO A 931 23.32 28.15 -22.69
N GLY A 932 22.21 28.85 -22.90
CA GLY A 932 21.57 29.03 -24.21
C GLY A 932 20.12 28.55 -24.27
N LYS A 933 19.50 28.75 -25.43
CA LYS A 933 18.13 28.28 -25.73
C LYS A 933 18.10 26.75 -25.64
N ALA A 934 16.98 26.18 -25.21
CA ALA A 934 16.92 24.75 -24.93
C ALA A 934 15.61 24.11 -25.40
N ILE A 935 15.66 22.87 -25.89
CA ILE A 935 14.51 22.00 -26.12
C ILE A 935 14.75 20.69 -25.38
N LEU A 936 13.72 20.17 -24.71
CA LEU A 936 13.76 18.86 -24.07
C LEU A 936 13.01 17.84 -24.94
N ILE A 937 13.61 16.68 -25.20
CA ILE A 937 12.92 15.56 -25.84
C ILE A 937 12.84 14.37 -24.88
N SER A 938 11.66 13.78 -24.78
CA SER A 938 11.37 12.64 -23.92
C SER A 938 10.61 11.56 -24.70
N GLY A 939 10.58 10.36 -24.15
CA GLY A 939 10.05 9.17 -24.82
C GLY A 939 11.19 8.26 -25.28
N HIS A 940 11.07 7.67 -26.47
CA HIS A 940 11.96 6.60 -26.92
C HIS A 940 12.48 6.77 -28.36
N ASP A 941 11.86 7.64 -29.16
CA ASP A 941 12.00 7.57 -30.61
C ASP A 941 13.25 8.28 -31.14
N MET A 942 14.18 7.50 -31.70
CA MET A 942 15.43 8.02 -32.27
C MET A 942 15.22 8.80 -33.56
N LYS A 943 14.18 8.49 -34.35
CA LYS A 943 13.88 9.20 -35.60
C LYS A 943 13.38 10.62 -35.31
N TYR A 944 12.47 10.78 -34.35
CA TYR A 944 12.02 12.11 -33.93
C TYR A 944 13.19 12.94 -33.37
N LEU A 945 14.13 12.34 -32.64
CA LEU A 945 15.34 13.04 -32.19
C LEU A 945 16.25 13.44 -33.36
N GLU A 946 16.53 12.54 -34.29
CA GLU A 946 17.35 12.85 -35.48
C GLU A 946 16.79 14.04 -36.27
N GLU A 947 15.48 14.03 -36.54
CA GLU A 947 14.81 15.13 -37.26
C GLU A 947 14.84 16.45 -36.48
N LEU A 948 14.73 16.39 -35.15
CA LEU A 948 14.86 17.57 -34.30
C LEU A 948 16.28 18.14 -34.33
N LEU A 949 17.29 17.27 -34.24
CA LEU A 949 18.71 17.67 -34.29
C LEU A 949 19.06 18.30 -35.63
N GLU A 950 18.61 17.71 -36.75
CA GLU A 950 18.82 18.25 -38.09
C GLU A 950 18.19 19.64 -38.24
N GLN A 951 16.92 19.81 -37.86
CA GLN A 951 16.21 21.09 -38.00
C GLN A 951 16.71 22.17 -37.03
N THR A 952 17.38 21.79 -35.94
CA THR A 952 17.95 22.75 -34.97
C THR A 952 19.45 22.99 -35.17
N LYS A 953 20.08 22.31 -36.13
CA LYS A 953 21.49 22.49 -36.45
C LYS A 953 21.80 23.93 -36.85
N GLY A 954 22.80 24.52 -36.21
CA GLY A 954 23.22 25.91 -36.47
C GLY A 954 22.27 27.00 -35.92
N THR A 955 21.18 26.63 -35.23
CA THR A 955 20.24 27.60 -34.64
C THR A 955 20.68 28.16 -33.27
N GLY A 956 21.70 27.57 -32.66
CA GLY A 956 22.13 27.89 -31.29
C GLY A 956 21.23 27.34 -30.19
N ILE A 957 20.31 26.42 -30.52
CA ILE A 957 19.42 25.74 -29.56
C ILE A 957 20.07 24.44 -29.09
N ASN A 958 20.20 24.30 -27.78
CA ASN A 958 20.67 23.11 -27.09
C ASN A 958 19.54 22.06 -26.96
N ILE A 959 19.81 20.82 -27.34
CA ILE A 959 18.88 19.69 -27.21
C ILE A 959 19.26 18.85 -25.99
N TYR A 960 18.30 18.64 -25.11
CA TYR A 960 18.41 17.78 -23.93
C TYR A 960 17.53 16.55 -24.10
N THR A 961 17.98 15.42 -23.59
CA THR A 961 17.16 14.22 -23.46
C THR A 961 16.56 14.11 -22.05
N HIS A 962 15.46 13.38 -21.89
CA HIS A 962 14.86 13.05 -20.60
C HIS A 962 14.34 11.59 -20.60
N GLY A 963 14.41 10.93 -19.44
CA GLY A 963 13.98 9.55 -19.26
C GLY A 963 14.63 8.58 -20.26
N GLU A 964 13.80 7.81 -20.96
CA GLU A 964 14.24 6.77 -21.91
C GLU A 964 15.00 7.30 -23.14
N MET A 965 15.15 8.62 -23.31
CA MET A 965 16.03 9.19 -24.34
C MET A 965 17.51 9.30 -23.90
N LEU A 966 17.87 8.99 -22.64
CA LEU A 966 19.26 8.98 -22.18
C LEU A 966 20.22 8.17 -23.11
N PRO A 967 19.86 6.96 -23.58
CA PRO A 967 20.74 6.14 -24.42
C PRO A 967 21.08 6.74 -25.79
N ALA A 968 20.35 7.75 -26.26
CA ALA A 968 20.67 8.44 -27.52
C ALA A 968 22.11 8.98 -27.53
N HIS A 969 22.61 9.38 -26.36
CA HIS A 969 23.99 9.84 -26.17
C HIS A 969 25.04 8.74 -26.40
N GLY A 970 24.67 7.46 -26.45
CA GLY A 970 25.56 6.35 -26.78
C GLY A 970 25.89 6.25 -28.28
N TYR A 971 25.07 6.84 -29.15
CA TYR A 971 25.19 6.73 -30.60
C TYR A 971 26.09 7.83 -31.21
N PRO A 972 27.21 7.49 -31.88
CA PRO A 972 28.16 8.46 -32.41
C PRO A 972 27.55 9.49 -33.37
N LYS A 973 26.73 9.06 -34.35
CA LYS A 973 26.18 9.97 -35.37
C LYS A 973 25.21 10.99 -34.79
N LEU A 974 24.52 10.67 -33.69
CA LEU A 974 23.65 11.63 -33.00
C LEU A 974 24.47 12.70 -32.27
N ARG A 975 25.64 12.34 -31.74
CA ARG A 975 26.56 13.31 -31.08
C ARG A 975 27.24 14.24 -32.08
N GLU A 976 27.49 13.79 -33.31
CA GLU A 976 28.13 14.60 -34.37
C GLU A 976 27.36 15.87 -34.72
N TYR A 977 26.06 15.95 -34.41
CA TYR A 977 25.26 17.17 -34.55
C TYR A 977 25.73 18.32 -33.65
N GLY A 978 26.41 18.04 -32.53
CA GLY A 978 27.02 19.03 -31.64
C GLY A 978 26.05 19.82 -30.75
N ASN A 979 24.75 19.85 -31.09
CA ASN A 979 23.70 20.49 -30.29
C ASN A 979 22.94 19.51 -29.37
N LEU A 980 23.26 18.21 -29.37
CA LEU A 980 22.82 17.26 -28.34
C LEU A 980 23.75 17.40 -27.11
N VAL A 981 23.35 18.20 -26.12
CA VAL A 981 24.31 18.70 -25.10
C VAL A 981 24.27 17.98 -23.77
N GLY A 982 23.18 17.29 -23.42
CA GLY A 982 23.09 16.64 -22.10
C GLY A 982 21.75 15.96 -21.83
N HIS A 983 21.57 15.57 -20.57
CA HIS A 983 20.36 14.90 -20.08
C HIS A 983 19.76 15.65 -18.89
N TYR A 984 18.45 15.86 -18.92
CA TYR A 984 17.70 16.58 -17.91
C TYR A 984 16.80 15.62 -17.12
N GLY A 985 16.94 15.62 -15.80
CA GLY A 985 16.06 14.86 -14.91
C GLY A 985 16.43 13.39 -14.75
N VAL A 986 15.43 12.59 -14.38
CA VAL A 986 15.54 11.12 -14.21
C VAL A 986 14.38 10.40 -14.90
N ALA A 987 13.81 9.36 -14.27
CA ALA A 987 12.69 8.60 -14.80
C ALA A 987 11.37 9.41 -14.85
N TRP A 988 10.44 8.92 -15.66
CA TRP A 988 9.22 9.61 -16.09
C TRP A 988 8.28 10.09 -14.97
N GLN A 989 8.28 9.44 -13.81
CA GLN A 989 7.36 9.78 -12.71
C GLN A 989 7.61 11.19 -12.14
N ARG A 990 8.82 11.75 -12.35
CA ARG A 990 9.20 13.06 -11.84
C ARG A 990 8.89 14.23 -12.78
N GLN A 991 8.33 13.98 -13.96
CA GLN A 991 8.01 15.03 -14.93
C GLN A 991 7.17 16.18 -14.34
N SER A 992 6.24 15.87 -13.44
CA SER A 992 5.41 16.89 -12.74
C SER A 992 6.20 17.86 -11.86
N ILE A 993 7.42 17.47 -11.46
CA ILE A 993 8.39 18.26 -10.70
C ILE A 993 9.44 18.85 -11.64
N GLU A 994 9.90 18.11 -12.65
CA GLU A 994 11.05 18.48 -13.48
C GLU A 994 10.66 19.40 -14.65
N PHE A 995 9.60 19.09 -15.38
CA PHE A 995 9.16 19.88 -16.55
C PHE A 995 8.83 21.35 -16.22
N PRO A 996 8.21 21.70 -15.08
CA PRO A 996 8.00 23.10 -14.73
C PRO A 996 9.30 23.92 -14.69
N HIS A 997 10.43 23.30 -14.35
CA HIS A 997 11.72 23.97 -14.16
C HIS A 997 12.60 23.98 -15.42
N PHE A 998 12.25 23.24 -16.47
CA PHE A 998 12.98 23.29 -17.72
C PHE A 998 12.67 24.61 -18.45
N PRO A 999 13.64 25.41 -18.90
CA PRO A 999 13.40 26.77 -19.41
C PRO A 999 13.10 26.84 -20.93
N GLY A 1000 12.60 25.75 -21.52
CA GLY A 1000 12.28 25.63 -22.95
C GLY A 1000 11.03 24.78 -23.24
N PRO A 1001 10.67 24.57 -24.51
CA PRO A 1001 9.59 23.66 -24.88
C PRO A 1001 10.04 22.20 -24.76
N ILE A 1002 9.06 21.31 -24.64
CA ILE A 1002 9.26 19.88 -24.37
C ILE A 1002 8.55 19.09 -25.47
N VAL A 1003 9.21 18.10 -26.06
CA VAL A 1003 8.65 17.19 -27.08
C VAL A 1003 8.50 15.79 -26.47
N MET A 1004 7.27 15.29 -26.46
CA MET A 1004 6.92 13.94 -25.99
C MET A 1004 6.71 13.03 -27.19
N THR A 1005 7.69 12.17 -27.47
CA THR A 1005 7.66 11.25 -28.63
C THR A 1005 6.85 9.98 -28.37
N THR A 1006 6.83 9.52 -27.11
CA THR A 1006 6.14 8.31 -26.66
C THR A 1006 5.76 8.41 -25.17
N ASN A 1007 5.29 7.31 -24.57
CA ASN A 1007 5.15 7.23 -23.11
C ASN A 1007 6.50 7.38 -22.39
N CYS A 1008 6.53 7.83 -21.14
CA CYS A 1008 5.38 8.08 -20.26
C CYS A 1008 5.10 9.56 -20.10
N LEU A 1009 3.94 10.03 -20.57
CA LEU A 1009 3.41 11.35 -20.24
C LEU A 1009 2.58 11.30 -18.96
N THR A 1010 3.04 11.98 -17.91
CA THR A 1010 2.16 12.27 -16.75
C THR A 1010 1.20 13.42 -17.09
N PRO A 1011 -0.04 13.46 -16.56
CA PRO A 1011 -0.94 14.58 -16.79
C PRO A 1011 -0.25 15.94 -16.52
N PRO A 1012 -0.04 16.78 -17.55
CA PRO A 1012 0.66 18.04 -17.39
C PRO A 1012 -0.20 19.06 -16.64
N LYS A 1013 0.46 19.97 -15.91
CA LYS A 1013 -0.20 21.13 -15.29
C LYS A 1013 -0.75 22.05 -16.38
N GLU A 1014 -1.89 22.68 -16.12
CA GLU A 1014 -2.57 23.56 -17.09
C GLU A 1014 -1.68 24.67 -17.64
N ASP A 1015 -0.85 25.27 -16.79
CA ASP A 1015 0.09 26.34 -17.16
C ASP A 1015 1.27 25.86 -18.01
N LEU A 1016 1.49 24.55 -18.13
CA LEU A 1016 2.58 23.96 -18.92
C LEU A 1016 2.14 23.43 -20.28
N LYS A 1017 0.85 23.15 -20.48
CA LYS A 1017 0.34 22.48 -21.69
C LYS A 1017 0.77 23.15 -22.99
N HIS A 1018 0.74 24.48 -23.03
CA HIS A 1018 1.06 25.26 -24.22
C HIS A 1018 2.50 25.06 -24.75
N ARG A 1019 3.42 24.54 -23.92
CA ARG A 1019 4.83 24.31 -24.29
C ARG A 1019 5.26 22.84 -24.26
N ILE A 1020 4.31 21.91 -24.11
CA ILE A 1020 4.56 20.46 -24.23
C ILE A 1020 3.93 19.98 -25.53
N PHE A 1021 4.76 19.60 -26.48
CA PHE A 1021 4.37 19.16 -27.81
C PHE A 1021 4.28 17.64 -27.86
N MET A 1022 3.15 17.13 -28.36
CA MET A 1022 2.91 15.70 -28.54
C MET A 1022 3.35 15.27 -29.93
N ALA A 1023 3.92 14.07 -30.04
CA ALA A 1023 4.33 13.49 -31.31
C ALA A 1023 3.96 11.99 -31.36
N GLY A 1024 3.94 11.42 -32.56
CA GLY A 1024 3.59 10.01 -32.75
C GLY A 1024 2.21 9.65 -32.19
N ALA A 1025 2.16 8.60 -31.36
CA ALA A 1025 0.93 8.12 -30.74
C ALA A 1025 0.47 8.93 -29.52
N VAL A 1026 1.29 9.85 -29.02
CA VAL A 1026 1.05 10.59 -27.77
C VAL A 1026 -0.06 11.62 -27.96
N GLY A 1027 -0.94 11.77 -26.96
CA GLY A 1027 -2.01 12.75 -27.00
C GLY A 1027 -2.42 13.23 -25.60
N PHE A 1028 -2.67 14.53 -25.46
CA PHE A 1028 -3.25 15.10 -24.24
C PHE A 1028 -4.05 16.37 -24.57
N PRO A 1029 -5.27 16.54 -24.02
CA PRO A 1029 -6.12 17.69 -24.33
C PRO A 1029 -5.43 19.04 -24.05
N GLY A 1030 -5.41 19.90 -25.07
CA GLY A 1030 -4.87 21.27 -24.98
C GLY A 1030 -3.36 21.38 -25.15
N CYS A 1031 -2.65 20.29 -25.50
CA CYS A 1031 -1.23 20.33 -25.86
C CYS A 1031 -1.06 20.40 -27.39
N PRO A 1032 -0.12 21.21 -27.91
CA PRO A 1032 0.18 21.26 -29.35
C PRO A 1032 0.76 19.93 -29.86
N VAL A 1033 0.71 19.71 -31.18
CA VAL A 1033 1.12 18.44 -31.81
C VAL A 1033 2.16 18.69 -32.92
N VAL A 1034 3.27 17.95 -32.90
CA VAL A 1034 4.25 17.89 -33.99
C VAL A 1034 3.70 16.97 -35.09
N LYS A 1035 3.34 17.55 -36.24
CA LYS A 1035 2.83 16.80 -37.39
C LYS A 1035 3.95 16.57 -38.41
N LYS A 1036 4.11 15.33 -38.87
CA LYS A 1036 5.06 14.94 -39.94
C LYS A 1036 6.48 15.48 -39.71
N PHE A 1037 6.99 15.34 -38.49
CA PHE A 1037 8.33 15.80 -38.09
C PHE A 1037 8.60 17.31 -38.26
N ASN A 1038 7.58 18.15 -38.42
CA ASN A 1038 7.78 19.59 -38.54
C ASN A 1038 7.94 20.26 -37.17
N TYR A 1039 9.17 20.68 -36.84
CA TYR A 1039 9.50 21.32 -35.56
C TYR A 1039 9.46 22.85 -35.59
N SER A 1040 8.98 23.48 -36.66
CA SER A 1040 9.03 24.95 -36.82
C SER A 1040 8.42 25.71 -35.64
N GLU A 1041 7.29 25.24 -35.10
CA GLU A 1041 6.65 25.87 -33.93
C GLU A 1041 7.44 25.66 -32.63
N VAL A 1042 8.01 24.46 -32.45
CA VAL A 1042 8.87 24.13 -31.30
C VAL A 1042 10.12 25.00 -31.29
N ILE A 1043 10.76 25.14 -32.46
CA ILE A 1043 11.98 25.93 -32.66
C ILE A 1043 11.70 27.41 -32.39
N LYS A 1044 10.61 27.95 -32.95
CA LYS A 1044 10.18 29.33 -32.71
C LYS A 1044 9.96 29.58 -31.22
N MET A 1045 9.23 28.69 -30.53
CA MET A 1045 8.99 28.80 -29.10
C MET A 1045 10.28 28.76 -28.29
N ALA A 1046 11.21 27.86 -28.64
CA ALA A 1046 12.52 27.79 -27.98
C ALA A 1046 13.34 29.08 -28.15
N GLN A 1047 13.25 29.74 -29.31
CA GLN A 1047 13.90 31.04 -29.54
C GLN A 1047 13.30 32.15 -28.65
N ASP A 1048 11.98 32.15 -28.49
CA ASP A 1048 11.24 33.13 -27.69
C ASP A 1048 11.39 32.91 -26.17
N MET A 1049 11.70 31.68 -25.73
CA MET A 1049 11.87 31.32 -24.32
C MET A 1049 13.27 31.67 -23.78
N PRO A 1050 13.43 31.90 -22.47
CA PRO A 1050 14.69 32.40 -21.89
C PRO A 1050 15.88 31.44 -22.07
N GLY A 1051 15.65 30.12 -22.00
CA GLY A 1051 16.74 29.13 -21.97
C GLY A 1051 17.50 29.13 -20.64
N PHE A 1052 18.64 28.44 -20.60
CA PHE A 1052 19.55 28.45 -19.45
C PHE A 1052 20.52 29.64 -19.53
N SER A 1053 20.84 30.22 -18.37
CA SER A 1053 21.79 31.32 -18.21
C SER A 1053 23.17 30.84 -17.77
N GLU A 1054 24.19 31.71 -17.86
CA GLU A 1054 25.53 31.44 -17.32
C GLU A 1054 25.55 31.20 -15.79
N ALA A 1055 24.51 31.63 -15.08
CA ALA A 1055 24.38 31.40 -13.65
C ALA A 1055 23.82 30.02 -13.31
N ASP A 1056 23.20 29.32 -14.27
CA ASP A 1056 22.58 28.02 -14.09
C ASP A 1056 23.63 26.91 -14.12
N LYS A 1057 24.32 26.72 -12.99
CA LYS A 1057 25.36 25.68 -12.84
C LYS A 1057 24.81 24.31 -12.44
N GLU A 1058 23.57 24.25 -11.98
CA GLU A 1058 22.84 23.05 -11.61
C GLU A 1058 21.34 23.27 -11.91
N TYR A 1059 20.58 22.18 -12.08
CA TYR A 1059 19.13 22.29 -12.22
C TYR A 1059 18.44 22.73 -10.93
N THR A 1060 17.36 23.49 -11.07
CA THR A 1060 16.66 24.16 -9.96
C THR A 1060 15.43 23.40 -9.43
N TYR A 1061 15.15 22.20 -9.95
CA TYR A 1061 14.05 21.37 -9.46
C TYR A 1061 14.41 20.67 -8.14
N PRO A 1062 13.44 20.40 -7.26
CA PRO A 1062 13.65 19.60 -6.06
C PRO A 1062 14.33 18.26 -6.37
N ARG A 1063 15.47 18.01 -5.73
CA ARG A 1063 16.24 16.77 -5.88
C ARG A 1063 15.42 15.55 -5.49
N ASP A 1064 15.85 14.39 -5.98
CA ASP A 1064 15.25 13.14 -5.57
C ASP A 1064 15.50 12.88 -4.07
N PRO A 1065 14.44 12.77 -3.23
CA PRO A 1065 14.64 12.44 -1.82
C PRO A 1065 15.13 10.99 -1.60
N PHE A 1066 15.07 10.12 -2.63
CA PHE A 1066 15.43 8.71 -2.57
C PHE A 1066 16.67 8.34 -3.39
N GLY A 1067 17.16 9.24 -4.25
CA GLY A 1067 18.32 9.01 -5.11
C GLY A 1067 19.51 9.92 -4.79
N LYS A 1068 20.75 9.41 -4.94
CA LYS A 1068 21.96 10.24 -4.88
C LYS A 1068 22.11 11.03 -6.18
N VAL A 1069 22.57 12.27 -6.08
CA VAL A 1069 22.74 13.14 -7.27
C VAL A 1069 23.95 12.69 -8.09
N ALA A 1070 23.71 12.07 -9.24
CA ALA A 1070 24.72 11.85 -10.24
C ALA A 1070 25.06 13.16 -10.95
N LYS A 1071 26.35 13.47 -11.09
CA LYS A 1071 26.81 14.61 -11.91
C LYS A 1071 26.89 14.26 -13.40
N THR A 1072 27.07 12.97 -13.68
CA THR A 1072 27.19 12.41 -15.02
C THR A 1072 26.60 11.00 -15.05
N TYR A 1073 26.15 10.56 -16.22
CA TYR A 1073 25.78 9.16 -16.47
C TYR A 1073 26.72 8.51 -17.50
N ASN A 1074 27.13 7.27 -17.25
CA ASN A 1074 27.88 6.48 -18.22
C ASN A 1074 26.89 5.69 -19.08
N VAL A 1075 26.96 5.87 -20.40
CA VAL A 1075 26.06 5.22 -21.38
C VAL A 1075 26.88 4.60 -22.52
N GLY A 1076 26.20 3.88 -23.42
CA GLY A 1076 26.79 3.39 -24.66
C GLY A 1076 27.43 2.00 -24.55
N PHE A 1077 27.00 1.20 -23.57
CA PHE A 1077 27.42 -0.20 -23.41
C PHE A 1077 26.41 -1.13 -24.08
N GLY A 1078 26.11 -0.86 -25.35
CA GLY A 1078 25.22 -1.69 -26.17
C GLY A 1078 25.81 -3.06 -26.50
N LEU A 1079 25.04 -3.87 -27.23
CA LEU A 1079 25.38 -5.25 -27.58
C LEU A 1079 26.80 -5.40 -28.16
N GLU A 1080 27.08 -4.73 -29.28
CA GLU A 1080 28.35 -4.86 -29.98
C GLU A 1080 29.52 -4.34 -29.14
N THR A 1081 29.29 -3.30 -28.34
CA THR A 1081 30.29 -2.74 -27.42
C THR A 1081 30.69 -3.76 -26.37
N ILE A 1082 29.71 -4.40 -25.72
CA ILE A 1082 29.97 -5.43 -24.71
C ILE A 1082 30.65 -6.65 -25.35
N LEU A 1083 30.19 -7.09 -26.51
CA LEU A 1083 30.80 -8.23 -27.21
C LEU A 1083 32.25 -7.94 -27.62
N SER A 1084 32.60 -6.69 -27.95
CA SER A 1084 33.98 -6.31 -28.29
C SER A 1084 34.97 -6.50 -27.13
N VAL A 1085 34.48 -6.47 -25.88
CA VAL A 1085 35.29 -6.68 -24.67
C VAL A 1085 35.05 -8.05 -24.01
N ALA A 1086 34.29 -8.94 -24.66
CA ALA A 1086 33.98 -10.26 -24.13
C ALA A 1086 35.22 -11.09 -23.72
N PRO A 1087 36.34 -11.10 -24.48
CA PRO A 1087 37.55 -11.82 -24.05
C PRO A 1087 38.08 -11.34 -22.69
N THR A 1088 38.07 -10.03 -22.44
CA THR A 1088 38.49 -9.42 -21.17
C THR A 1088 37.52 -9.77 -20.03
N VAL A 1089 36.22 -9.77 -20.31
CA VAL A 1089 35.18 -10.17 -19.34
C VAL A 1089 35.33 -11.64 -18.96
N ILE A 1090 35.56 -12.52 -19.94
CA ILE A 1090 35.78 -13.95 -19.73
C ILE A 1090 37.05 -14.21 -18.89
N ASP A 1091 38.16 -13.55 -19.22
CA ASP A 1091 39.41 -13.63 -18.44
C ASP A 1091 39.21 -13.16 -17.00
N SER A 1092 38.42 -12.10 -16.79
CA SER A 1092 38.07 -11.59 -15.45
C SER A 1092 37.22 -12.57 -14.63
N ILE A 1093 36.36 -13.37 -15.26
CA ILE A 1093 35.65 -14.47 -14.61
C ILE A 1093 36.66 -15.54 -14.17
N GLY A 1094 37.58 -15.93 -15.06
CA GLY A 1094 38.62 -16.93 -14.76
C GLY A 1094 39.55 -16.53 -13.60
N LYS A 1095 39.78 -15.21 -13.42
CA LYS A 1095 40.56 -14.64 -12.31
C LYS A 1095 39.77 -14.47 -11.00
N GLY A 1096 38.45 -14.62 -11.03
CA GLY A 1096 37.57 -14.37 -9.88
C GLY A 1096 37.25 -12.89 -9.64
N ASP A 1097 37.65 -11.99 -10.53
CA ASP A 1097 37.29 -10.56 -10.48
C ASP A 1097 35.79 -10.36 -10.73
N ILE A 1098 35.17 -11.28 -11.49
CA ILE A 1098 33.72 -11.38 -11.68
C ILE A 1098 33.24 -12.73 -11.16
N THR A 1099 32.31 -12.72 -10.21
CA THR A 1099 31.66 -13.96 -9.74
C THR A 1099 30.25 -14.13 -10.29
N ARG A 1100 29.51 -13.03 -10.54
CA ARG A 1100 28.13 -13.05 -11.03
C ARG A 1100 27.77 -11.82 -11.84
N PHE A 1101 26.84 -12.02 -12.78
CA PHE A 1101 26.14 -10.98 -13.53
C PHE A 1101 24.73 -10.79 -12.99
N TYR A 1102 24.25 -9.55 -13.06
CA TYR A 1102 22.89 -9.18 -12.70
C TYR A 1102 22.31 -8.32 -13.82
N VAL A 1103 21.11 -8.63 -14.29
CA VAL A 1103 20.32 -7.67 -15.07
C VAL A 1103 19.35 -7.03 -14.09
N ILE A 1104 19.57 -5.75 -13.78
CA ILE A 1104 18.71 -4.97 -12.89
C ILE A 1104 18.19 -3.78 -13.71
N GLY A 1105 16.89 -3.75 -13.98
CA GLY A 1105 16.34 -2.73 -14.88
C GLY A 1105 14.91 -3.03 -15.28
N GLY A 1106 14.46 -2.44 -16.39
CA GLY A 1106 13.08 -2.49 -16.85
C GLY A 1106 12.40 -1.14 -16.70
N CYS A 1107 11.19 -1.09 -16.14
CA CYS A 1107 10.43 0.16 -16.02
C CYS A 1107 10.32 0.66 -14.58
N ASP A 1108 10.64 1.94 -14.38
CA ASP A 1108 10.44 2.64 -13.11
C ASP A 1108 8.99 3.14 -12.93
N GLY A 1109 8.66 3.62 -11.73
CA GLY A 1109 7.37 4.20 -11.38
C GLY A 1109 7.42 5.04 -10.10
N PHE A 1110 6.25 5.51 -9.63
CA PHE A 1110 6.18 6.26 -8.36
C PHE A 1110 6.74 5.48 -7.16
N GLU A 1111 7.21 6.24 -6.18
CA GLU A 1111 7.88 5.78 -4.95
C GLU A 1111 7.02 4.84 -4.09
N GLY A 1112 7.68 3.99 -3.30
CA GLY A 1112 7.08 2.95 -2.48
C GLY A 1112 8.06 1.79 -2.30
N GLU A 1113 7.62 0.58 -2.65
CA GLU A 1113 8.42 -0.66 -2.63
C GLU A 1113 9.61 -0.68 -3.62
N ARG A 1114 9.82 0.40 -4.40
CA ARG A 1114 10.87 0.49 -5.43
C ARG A 1114 12.26 0.83 -4.89
N SER A 1115 12.40 1.21 -3.61
CA SER A 1115 13.72 1.29 -2.96
C SER A 1115 14.44 -0.06 -2.98
N TYR A 1116 13.68 -1.16 -3.03
CA TYR A 1116 14.17 -2.52 -3.23
C TYR A 1116 15.29 -2.62 -4.28
N TYR A 1117 15.16 -1.97 -5.44
CA TYR A 1117 16.17 -2.09 -6.51
C TYR A 1117 17.49 -1.39 -6.15
N THR A 1118 17.39 -0.23 -5.48
CA THR A 1118 18.53 0.48 -4.92
C THR A 1118 19.17 -0.35 -3.81
N ASP A 1119 18.36 -0.93 -2.91
CA ASP A 1119 18.84 -1.75 -1.80
C ASP A 1119 19.52 -3.04 -2.29
N VAL A 1120 18.96 -3.71 -3.31
CA VAL A 1120 19.61 -4.87 -3.95
C VAL A 1120 20.98 -4.46 -4.47
N MET A 1121 21.04 -3.35 -5.21
CA MET A 1121 22.27 -2.85 -5.81
C MET A 1121 23.36 -2.51 -4.78
N GLU A 1122 22.99 -1.82 -3.71
CA GLU A 1122 23.92 -1.44 -2.63
C GLU A 1122 24.48 -2.64 -1.87
N ASN A 1123 23.75 -3.76 -1.86
CA ASN A 1123 24.13 -4.99 -1.17
C ASN A 1123 24.81 -6.03 -2.07
N LEU A 1124 24.99 -5.76 -3.37
CA LEU A 1124 25.70 -6.69 -4.25
C LEU A 1124 27.20 -6.81 -3.89
N PRO A 1125 27.78 -8.02 -3.97
CA PRO A 1125 29.21 -8.23 -3.76
C PRO A 1125 30.10 -7.34 -4.64
N PRO A 1126 31.33 -6.98 -4.20
CA PRO A 1126 32.29 -6.24 -5.02
C PRO A 1126 32.75 -6.93 -6.31
N THR A 1127 32.44 -8.21 -6.49
CA THR A 1127 32.75 -9.02 -7.67
C THR A 1127 31.56 -9.17 -8.63
N SER A 1128 30.47 -8.43 -8.41
CA SER A 1128 29.30 -8.44 -9.29
C SER A 1128 29.42 -7.47 -10.46
N VAL A 1129 28.88 -7.84 -11.63
CA VAL A 1129 28.67 -6.92 -12.76
C VAL A 1129 27.18 -6.75 -13.00
N VAL A 1130 26.74 -5.51 -13.17
CA VAL A 1130 25.33 -5.16 -13.36
C VAL A 1130 25.12 -4.62 -14.77
N LEU A 1131 24.23 -5.28 -15.51
CA LEU A 1131 23.68 -4.81 -16.77
C LEU A 1131 22.35 -4.12 -16.44
N THR A 1132 22.18 -2.87 -16.88
CA THR A 1132 20.92 -2.13 -16.70
C THR A 1132 20.35 -1.70 -18.03
N LEU A 1133 19.03 -1.56 -18.09
CA LEU A 1133 18.29 -1.13 -19.27
C LEU A 1133 16.94 -0.56 -18.86
N GLY A 1134 16.38 0.27 -19.74
CA GLY A 1134 15.11 0.96 -19.50
C GLY A 1134 15.16 1.93 -18.31
N CYS A 1135 14.08 2.66 -18.07
CA CYS A 1135 14.04 3.69 -17.01
C CYS A 1135 14.19 3.14 -15.58
N GLY A 1136 14.06 1.83 -15.34
CA GLY A 1136 14.44 1.22 -14.06
C GLY A 1136 15.88 1.53 -13.64
N LYS A 1137 16.76 1.84 -14.61
CA LYS A 1137 18.15 2.25 -14.38
C LYS A 1137 18.30 3.41 -13.41
N TYR A 1138 17.35 4.34 -13.36
CA TYR A 1138 17.46 5.53 -12.51
C TYR A 1138 17.43 5.21 -11.00
N ARG A 1139 17.05 3.98 -10.62
CA ARG A 1139 17.16 3.48 -9.24
C ARG A 1139 18.58 3.10 -8.82
N ILE A 1140 19.46 2.88 -9.78
CA ILE A 1140 20.81 2.33 -9.56
C ILE A 1140 21.92 3.15 -10.27
N LEU A 1141 21.54 4.12 -11.10
CA LEU A 1141 22.44 5.14 -11.63
C LEU A 1141 22.80 6.16 -10.54
N GLY A 1142 24.06 6.60 -10.50
CA GLY A 1142 24.57 7.52 -9.46
C GLY A 1142 25.16 6.85 -8.22
N ASP A 1143 25.22 5.51 -8.16
CA ASP A 1143 25.86 4.75 -7.09
C ASP A 1143 27.37 4.53 -7.30
N LYS A 1144 28.06 4.08 -6.23
CA LYS A 1144 29.51 3.79 -6.25
C LYS A 1144 29.93 2.88 -7.41
N LEU A 1145 29.06 1.96 -7.80
CA LEU A 1145 29.31 0.96 -8.85
C LEU A 1145 29.44 1.55 -10.26
N GLN A 1146 28.81 2.68 -10.56
CA GLN A 1146 28.94 3.35 -11.86
C GLN A 1146 30.40 3.75 -12.18
N TYR A 1147 31.18 4.04 -11.14
CA TYR A 1147 32.59 4.42 -11.24
C TYR A 1147 33.55 3.30 -10.81
N ALA A 1148 33.03 2.17 -10.34
CA ALA A 1148 33.84 1.01 -10.00
C ALA A 1148 34.17 0.21 -11.27
N THR A 1149 35.37 -0.37 -11.32
CA THR A 1149 35.84 -1.16 -12.46
C THR A 1149 35.90 -2.65 -12.15
N ILE A 1150 35.80 -3.48 -13.20
CA ILE A 1150 36.06 -4.91 -13.13
C ILE A 1150 37.56 -5.11 -12.93
N GLY A 1151 37.99 -5.52 -11.74
CA GLY A 1151 39.41 -5.61 -11.40
C GLY A 1151 40.17 -4.33 -11.80
N ASN A 1152 41.30 -4.53 -12.50
CA ASN A 1152 42.14 -3.44 -13.04
C ASN A 1152 41.91 -3.17 -14.54
N THR A 1153 40.80 -3.66 -15.12
CA THR A 1153 40.55 -3.60 -16.58
C THR A 1153 40.14 -2.21 -17.09
N GLY A 1154 39.68 -1.33 -16.19
CA GLY A 1154 39.08 -0.04 -16.57
C GLY A 1154 37.63 -0.13 -17.05
N ILE A 1155 37.06 -1.33 -17.21
CA ILE A 1155 35.66 -1.54 -17.62
C ILE A 1155 34.73 -1.29 -16.42
N PRO A 1156 33.68 -0.45 -16.52
CA PRO A 1156 32.75 -0.22 -15.42
C PRO A 1156 32.01 -1.48 -14.97
N ARG A 1157 31.66 -1.56 -13.68
CA ARG A 1157 30.87 -2.66 -13.13
C ARG A 1157 29.36 -2.49 -13.32
N LEU A 1158 28.89 -1.28 -13.60
CA LEU A 1158 27.53 -1.02 -14.03
C LEU A 1158 27.53 -0.57 -15.50
N LEU A 1159 26.86 -1.34 -16.34
CA LEU A 1159 26.83 -1.18 -17.80
C LEU A 1159 25.40 -0.89 -18.25
N ASP A 1160 25.16 0.35 -18.68
CA ASP A 1160 23.87 0.75 -19.26
C ASP A 1160 23.79 0.32 -20.73
N MET A 1161 22.96 -0.70 -20.97
CA MET A 1161 22.73 -1.30 -22.29
C MET A 1161 21.79 -0.48 -23.16
N GLY A 1162 21.04 0.46 -22.55
CA GLY A 1162 20.20 1.40 -23.27
C GLY A 1162 18.73 1.37 -22.84
N GLN A 1163 17.82 1.51 -23.79
CA GLN A 1163 16.38 1.59 -23.59
C GLN A 1163 15.78 0.23 -23.21
N CYS A 1164 14.49 0.19 -22.87
CA CYS A 1164 13.82 -1.08 -22.58
C CYS A 1164 13.90 -2.12 -23.74
N ASN A 1165 13.88 -1.69 -25.00
CA ASN A 1165 14.09 -2.55 -26.19
C ASN A 1165 15.48 -3.18 -26.27
N ASP A 1166 16.49 -2.57 -25.65
CA ASP A 1166 17.86 -3.10 -25.65
C ASP A 1166 18.00 -4.36 -24.76
N THR A 1167 16.90 -4.85 -24.19
CA THR A 1167 16.77 -6.22 -23.68
C THR A 1167 17.19 -7.25 -24.72
N TYR A 1168 16.98 -7.00 -26.02
CA TYR A 1168 17.54 -7.84 -27.08
C TYR A 1168 19.05 -8.02 -26.92
N GLY A 1169 19.78 -6.92 -26.72
CA GLY A 1169 21.22 -6.97 -26.48
C GLY A 1169 21.59 -7.79 -25.25
N ALA A 1170 20.86 -7.63 -24.14
CA ALA A 1170 21.10 -8.40 -22.92
C ALA A 1170 20.92 -9.91 -23.13
N VAL A 1171 19.88 -10.31 -23.87
CA VAL A 1171 19.62 -11.71 -24.26
C VAL A 1171 20.77 -12.24 -25.14
N GLN A 1172 21.20 -11.48 -26.15
CA GLN A 1172 22.29 -11.91 -27.04
C GLN A 1172 23.63 -12.05 -26.31
N VAL A 1173 23.92 -11.16 -25.35
CA VAL A 1173 25.11 -11.28 -24.48
C VAL A 1173 25.04 -12.58 -23.67
N ALA A 1174 23.91 -12.88 -23.03
CA ALA A 1174 23.74 -14.12 -22.27
C ALA A 1174 23.90 -15.37 -23.15
N VAL A 1175 23.26 -15.40 -24.33
CA VAL A 1175 23.41 -16.50 -25.30
C VAL A 1175 24.85 -16.68 -25.75
N THR A 1176 25.58 -15.58 -25.97
CA THR A 1176 26.99 -15.64 -26.40
C THR A 1176 27.89 -16.16 -25.29
N LEU A 1177 27.70 -15.74 -24.04
CA LEU A 1177 28.43 -16.25 -22.88
C LEU A 1177 28.14 -17.74 -22.65
N ALA A 1178 26.87 -18.16 -22.75
CA ALA A 1178 26.47 -19.55 -22.61
C ALA A 1178 27.16 -20.46 -23.64
N LYS A 1179 27.21 -20.03 -24.90
CA LYS A 1179 27.96 -20.71 -25.97
C LYS A 1179 29.45 -20.81 -25.65
N HIS A 1180 30.06 -19.75 -25.12
CA HIS A 1180 31.47 -19.76 -24.76
C HIS A 1180 31.78 -20.75 -23.63
N PHE A 1181 30.93 -20.81 -22.60
CA PHE A 1181 31.09 -21.74 -21.47
C PHE A 1181 30.55 -23.14 -21.73
N ASN A 1182 30.03 -23.41 -22.94
CA ASN A 1182 29.41 -24.68 -23.33
C ASN A 1182 28.32 -25.14 -22.34
N CYS A 1183 27.43 -24.21 -21.94
CA CYS A 1183 26.33 -24.44 -21.02
C CYS A 1183 25.02 -23.82 -21.52
N GLY A 1184 23.90 -24.07 -20.84
CA GLY A 1184 22.64 -23.36 -21.08
C GLY A 1184 22.68 -21.95 -20.49
N VAL A 1185 21.78 -21.06 -20.96
CA VAL A 1185 21.67 -19.69 -20.42
C VAL A 1185 21.29 -19.70 -18.93
N ASN A 1186 20.46 -20.66 -18.51
CA ASN A 1186 20.05 -20.82 -17.11
C ASN A 1186 21.18 -21.33 -16.21
N ASP A 1187 22.27 -21.86 -16.78
CA ASP A 1187 23.44 -22.35 -16.04
C ASP A 1187 24.49 -21.24 -15.80
N LEU A 1188 24.34 -20.10 -16.49
CA LEU A 1188 25.22 -18.95 -16.29
C LEU A 1188 25.07 -18.40 -14.87
N PRO A 1189 26.12 -17.77 -14.31
CA PRO A 1189 26.05 -17.03 -13.05
C PRO A 1189 25.32 -15.69 -13.25
N LEU A 1190 24.11 -15.72 -13.83
CA LEU A 1190 23.28 -14.60 -14.22
C LEU A 1190 22.01 -14.57 -13.37
N ASN A 1191 21.72 -13.43 -12.76
CA ASN A 1191 20.45 -13.20 -12.06
C ASN A 1191 19.66 -12.08 -12.74
N LEU A 1192 18.35 -12.27 -12.89
CA LEU A 1192 17.46 -11.29 -13.53
C LEU A 1192 16.53 -10.69 -12.47
N VAL A 1193 16.63 -9.38 -12.25
CA VAL A 1193 15.85 -8.60 -11.30
C VAL A 1193 15.14 -7.48 -12.07
N ILE A 1194 13.95 -7.79 -12.55
CA ILE A 1194 13.23 -6.97 -13.53
C ILE A 1194 12.14 -6.16 -12.82
N SER A 1195 12.27 -4.84 -12.93
CA SER A 1195 11.20 -3.89 -12.62
C SER A 1195 10.23 -3.77 -13.79
N TRP A 1196 8.94 -3.75 -13.51
CA TRP A 1196 7.93 -3.51 -14.55
C TRP A 1196 6.96 -2.40 -14.14
N PHE A 1197 6.31 -1.82 -15.14
CA PHE A 1197 5.28 -0.80 -14.95
C PHE A 1197 4.21 -0.91 -16.04
N GLU A 1198 4.63 -0.91 -17.31
CA GLU A 1198 3.73 -0.85 -18.46
C GLU A 1198 3.96 -2.01 -19.44
N GLN A 1199 3.36 -1.90 -20.63
CA GLN A 1199 3.12 -3.03 -21.52
C GLN A 1199 4.35 -3.46 -22.33
N LYS A 1200 5.33 -2.58 -22.57
CA LYS A 1200 6.61 -2.98 -23.18
C LYS A 1200 7.36 -3.96 -22.27
N ALA A 1201 7.31 -3.75 -20.95
CA ALA A 1201 7.85 -4.73 -19.99
C ALA A 1201 7.11 -6.08 -20.01
N ILE A 1202 5.81 -6.09 -20.33
CA ILE A 1202 5.05 -7.34 -20.50
C ILE A 1202 5.48 -8.09 -21.76
N ALA A 1203 5.71 -7.39 -22.88
CA ALA A 1203 6.24 -8.00 -24.09
C ALA A 1203 7.63 -8.61 -23.83
N VAL A 1204 8.49 -7.91 -23.09
CA VAL A 1204 9.80 -8.41 -22.65
C VAL A 1204 9.66 -9.65 -21.75
N LEU A 1205 8.76 -9.63 -20.77
CA LEU A 1205 8.50 -10.79 -19.92
C LEU A 1205 8.08 -12.01 -20.76
N LEU A 1206 7.18 -11.82 -21.74
CA LEU A 1206 6.76 -12.89 -22.66
C LEU A 1206 7.93 -13.42 -23.50
N THR A 1207 8.87 -12.57 -23.93
CA THR A 1207 10.10 -13.00 -24.59
C THR A 1207 10.96 -13.87 -23.68
N LEU A 1208 11.14 -13.50 -22.41
CA LEU A 1208 11.91 -14.30 -21.45
C LEU A 1208 11.25 -15.67 -21.20
N LEU A 1209 9.92 -15.71 -21.10
CA LEU A 1209 9.15 -16.96 -20.95
C LEU A 1209 9.26 -17.84 -22.20
N HIS A 1210 9.16 -17.26 -23.40
CA HIS A 1210 9.37 -17.97 -24.67
C HIS A 1210 10.75 -18.61 -24.76
N LEU A 1211 11.78 -17.89 -24.31
CA LEU A 1211 13.17 -18.38 -24.26
C LEU A 1211 13.43 -19.36 -23.11
N ASN A 1212 12.41 -19.69 -22.31
CA ASN A 1212 12.50 -20.57 -21.13
C ASN A 1212 13.59 -20.13 -20.14
N ILE A 1213 13.73 -18.81 -19.96
CA ILE A 1213 14.64 -18.23 -18.98
C ILE A 1213 14.03 -18.34 -17.59
N LYS A 1214 14.79 -18.91 -16.65
CA LYS A 1214 14.34 -19.24 -15.31
C LYS A 1214 14.88 -18.30 -14.24
N GLY A 1215 14.22 -18.28 -13.08
CA GLY A 1215 14.68 -17.54 -11.90
C GLY A 1215 14.50 -16.02 -12.01
N VAL A 1216 13.67 -15.55 -12.95
CA VAL A 1216 13.39 -14.12 -13.15
C VAL A 1216 12.63 -13.59 -11.93
N ARG A 1217 13.21 -12.60 -11.23
CA ARG A 1217 12.50 -11.84 -10.19
C ARG A 1217 11.80 -10.65 -10.81
N VAL A 1218 10.48 -10.53 -10.62
CA VAL A 1218 9.64 -9.47 -11.18
C VAL A 1218 8.95 -8.70 -10.05
N GLY A 1219 8.94 -7.36 -10.14
CA GLY A 1219 8.36 -6.51 -9.10
C GLY A 1219 8.16 -5.04 -9.49
N PRO A 1220 7.78 -4.19 -8.52
CA PRO A 1220 7.65 -4.50 -7.08
C PRO A 1220 6.43 -5.36 -6.74
N ARG A 1221 5.41 -5.40 -7.62
CA ARG A 1221 4.19 -6.19 -7.42
C ARG A 1221 3.92 -7.11 -8.60
N ALA A 1222 3.17 -8.18 -8.36
CA ALA A 1222 2.69 -9.06 -9.43
C ALA A 1222 1.68 -8.32 -10.34
N PRO A 1223 1.65 -8.60 -11.66
CA PRO A 1223 0.61 -8.08 -12.53
C PRO A 1223 -0.80 -8.52 -12.11
N ALA A 1224 -1.71 -7.56 -11.93
CA ALA A 1224 -3.07 -7.80 -11.45
C ALA A 1224 -3.91 -8.73 -12.35
N PHE A 1225 -3.58 -8.77 -13.64
CA PHE A 1225 -4.19 -9.65 -14.64
C PHE A 1225 -3.65 -11.09 -14.61
N ILE A 1226 -2.55 -11.37 -13.88
CA ILE A 1226 -2.08 -12.74 -13.63
C ILE A 1226 -2.75 -13.23 -12.34
N ARG A 1227 -3.77 -14.07 -12.50
CA ARG A 1227 -4.53 -14.63 -11.37
C ARG A 1227 -3.69 -15.65 -10.59
N PRO A 1228 -3.99 -15.93 -9.30
CA PRO A 1228 -3.18 -16.83 -8.47
C PRO A 1228 -2.87 -18.20 -9.11
N ALA A 1229 -3.84 -18.82 -9.79
CA ALA A 1229 -3.61 -20.09 -10.49
C ALA A 1229 -2.64 -19.96 -11.67
N ALA A 1230 -2.71 -18.87 -12.45
CA ALA A 1230 -1.75 -18.59 -13.51
C ALA A 1230 -0.38 -18.23 -12.96
N LEU A 1231 -0.32 -17.47 -11.86
CA LEU A 1231 0.94 -17.16 -11.18
C LEU A 1231 1.62 -18.45 -10.69
N GLN A 1232 0.87 -19.36 -10.07
CA GLN A 1232 1.38 -20.65 -9.63
C GLN A 1232 1.96 -21.45 -10.81
N PHE A 1233 1.26 -21.50 -11.95
CA PHE A 1233 1.77 -22.12 -13.16
C PHE A 1233 3.08 -21.49 -13.64
N LEU A 1234 3.19 -20.16 -13.62
CA LEU A 1234 4.41 -19.45 -14.03
C LEU A 1234 5.58 -19.71 -13.06
N VAL A 1235 5.31 -19.79 -11.76
CA VAL A 1235 6.28 -20.16 -10.73
C VAL A 1235 6.79 -21.58 -10.96
N GLU A 1236 5.89 -22.55 -11.13
CA GLU A 1236 6.24 -23.97 -11.31
C GLU A 1236 6.99 -24.24 -12.62
N THR A 1237 6.55 -23.60 -13.71
CA THR A 1237 7.09 -23.87 -15.06
C THR A 1237 8.41 -23.11 -15.29
N PHE A 1238 8.43 -21.82 -14.95
CA PHE A 1238 9.50 -20.90 -15.32
C PHE A 1238 10.35 -20.43 -14.14
N ASP A 1239 10.12 -20.94 -12.91
CA ASP A 1239 10.78 -20.44 -11.69
C ASP A 1239 10.67 -18.90 -11.57
N LEU A 1240 9.52 -18.35 -11.95
CA LEU A 1240 9.23 -16.93 -11.82
C LEU A 1240 9.15 -16.58 -10.33
N LYS A 1241 9.84 -15.53 -9.92
CA LYS A 1241 9.90 -15.07 -8.52
C LYS A 1241 9.32 -13.67 -8.41
N LEU A 1242 8.59 -13.39 -7.35
CA LEU A 1242 8.24 -12.02 -7.00
C LEU A 1242 9.37 -11.41 -6.15
N THR A 1243 9.55 -10.10 -6.22
CA THR A 1243 10.48 -9.38 -5.33
C THR A 1243 10.02 -9.50 -3.87
N GLY A 1244 10.95 -9.79 -2.96
CA GLY A 1244 10.73 -9.85 -1.53
C GLY A 1244 11.55 -8.79 -0.79
N ASN A 1245 12.21 -9.18 0.29
CA ASN A 1245 13.17 -8.32 0.98
C ASN A 1245 14.51 -8.32 0.22
N ALA A 1246 15.03 -7.13 -0.08
CA ALA A 1246 16.23 -6.96 -0.91
C ALA A 1246 17.46 -7.74 -0.40
N ILE A 1247 17.70 -7.75 0.92
CA ILE A 1247 18.86 -8.41 1.51
C ILE A 1247 18.71 -9.93 1.39
N ASP A 1248 17.53 -10.46 1.68
CA ASP A 1248 17.28 -11.89 1.59
C ASP A 1248 17.31 -12.36 0.13
N ASP A 1249 16.80 -11.57 -0.81
CA ASP A 1249 16.90 -11.87 -2.23
C ASP A 1249 18.35 -11.83 -2.74
N VAL A 1250 19.17 -10.88 -2.29
CA VAL A 1250 20.61 -10.86 -2.58
C VAL A 1250 21.28 -12.11 -2.02
N ARG A 1251 21.00 -12.51 -0.77
CA ARG A 1251 21.54 -13.75 -0.17
C ARG A 1251 21.17 -14.98 -0.99
N GLN A 1252 19.91 -15.08 -1.43
CA GLN A 1252 19.46 -16.18 -2.28
C GLN A 1252 20.15 -16.17 -3.65
N MET A 1253 20.33 -15.00 -4.26
CA MET A 1253 21.01 -14.85 -5.56
C MET A 1253 22.51 -15.14 -5.51
N VAL A 1254 23.15 -14.90 -4.37
CA VAL A 1254 24.59 -15.15 -4.18
C VAL A 1254 24.85 -16.61 -3.77
N GLY A 1255 23.98 -17.21 -2.94
CA GLY A 1255 24.09 -18.59 -2.44
C GLY A 1255 24.72 -18.69 -1.04
N ALA A 1256 24.40 -19.74 -0.28
CA ALA A 1256 24.70 -19.90 1.16
C ALA A 1256 26.19 -20.08 1.57
N THR A 1257 27.14 -19.78 0.67
CA THR A 1257 28.58 -19.95 0.92
C THR A 1257 29.40 -18.66 0.72
N ALA A 1258 28.75 -17.50 0.66
CA ALA A 1258 29.43 -16.20 0.68
C ALA A 1258 29.47 -15.59 2.09
#